data_AF-A0A8C3AGT7-F1
#
_entry.id   AF-A0A8C3AGT7-F1
#
_cell.length_a   1.000
_cell.length_b   1.000
_cell.length_c   1.000
_cell.angle_alpha   90.00
_cell.angle_beta   90.00
_cell.angle_gamma   90.00
#
_symmetry.space_group_name_H-M   'P 1'
#
loop_
_entity.id
_entity.type
_entity.pdbx_description
1 polymer ?
#
loop_
_entity_poly.entity_id
_entity_poly.type
_entity_poly.pdbx_seq_one_letter_code
_entity_poly.pdbx_strand_id
1 'polypeptide(L)'
;VGTYNHSLSHSHLWWLQVDLGSRKQVVAIVTQGRYGSSDWTSKYRLLYSDTQKNWRPYLQDGNIWTFEGNVNSEGIVRHGLQHTILAHYIRFIPVDWSRKGRIGVRLELYGCSYWADVISFDGHGVISYRFRSKKIKMVKDVISLKFRTTAGDGVLLHGEGQQGDYISLELRRATLQLSINLGSNQYGSIQGHTYVTSGSLLDDDHWHSVVIERYRKNVNFTLDHHTQQFRTNGEFDHLDLDYEISFGGLPESAKPSSGGRGNFVGCMEGITYNGDNITNLVRRKKVDTSSFRNLTFSCAESNSFSVFFNSTSFLRLPGQSDSDTLSVSLSFRTWNPNGLLMFTPLADGWVEVGMTEGKVTVYMNVTQKKNTRIDISSGSGLNDGQWHSVHLNALENYAMLTVDGDEASTVRTAIPIQIQTGGTYYFGGNFLLTNTRSLQRSFQGCMQMIHIDDHLADLRALEQGLIGTFENISLDMCAIIDRCVPNHCEHGGRCSQTWDTFNCNCSGTGYTGATCHTSMYQQSCEEYKHQGKSSGSYWIDPDGSGSISPFRVNCDMTEEKIWTMLKNNLSPQTSVTSADQEGKAVLQITYNVTDEQVLSVTSSAEYCDQYVAYACRMSRLLNTPDGVPFTWWVGRANERHSYWGGSGPGIKKCSCGIEHNCTDPKHYCHCDADLRTWREDAGLLVYKDHLPVSQVVVGDTSRAGSEAKLTIGPLKCQGDRNFWNAASFTSPASYLHFPSFRGETSTDISFYFKTSSTHGVFLENLGTSDFLHIELKGSMVIFSFDVGSERVELSVHSPVPLNDDQWHRVEAEKNIKEAVLQLNGQYKDIRATPPQGHTKLEFYSELYVGASSGRRGFLGCMRALKINGVTFDLEERAQVTPGVNPGCQGHCSSYGMHCRNGGKCVEQYNGYTCDCSLTAYDGPFCTDDVGGYFETGTLVRYDFLPEGGTLALQEVKSISGVGVPRQTNLTQEELMFSFSTSSAPTILVYISSRTQDYLAVVLRHNGTLQIRYSLGGLTEPYTIDVDHRNMANGQPHSVNITRNLREIRLQLDHYSVSTYTLPEASDTQFNLVKSIFLGKVFETGQIDPILIERYNTPGFVGCLSRVQLNSVAPLKAALRSGLAAPVSTHGILVPSNCGASPLTISPMASASDPWHVEAAGAVFPSNKDKASGDGVDRNAAIIGGIISMVIFTVLCIMVFVIRHMFRHKGSYHTNEAKGAESADCADAAIIVNDPAFTETIDESKKEWFI
;
A
#
# COMPACT_ATOMS: atom_id res chain seq x y z
N VAL A 1 9.21 -50.46 -7.35
CA VAL A 1 9.25 -50.99 -8.73
C VAL A 1 8.22 -50.22 -9.53
N GLY A 2 8.64 -49.42 -10.52
CA GLY A 2 7.71 -48.61 -11.32
C GLY A 2 7.12 -49.42 -12.47
N THR A 3 5.79 -49.44 -12.59
CA THR A 3 5.07 -50.03 -13.73
C THR A 3 4.85 -48.95 -14.78
N TYR A 4 5.29 -49.21 -16.02
CA TYR A 4 4.96 -48.41 -17.20
C TYR A 4 3.82 -49.09 -17.94
N ASN A 5 2.65 -48.45 -18.06
CA ASN A 5 1.59 -48.97 -18.91
C ASN A 5 1.85 -48.54 -20.36
N HIS A 6 1.94 -49.50 -21.28
CA HIS A 6 2.15 -49.31 -22.71
C HIS A 6 0.94 -49.90 -23.46
N SER A 7 -0.11 -49.11 -23.69
CA SER A 7 -1.20 -49.49 -24.61
C SER A 7 -1.29 -48.47 -25.77
N LEU A 8 -1.19 -48.99 -27.00
CA LEU A 8 -1.20 -48.23 -28.25
C LEU A 8 -2.63 -47.78 -28.60
N SER A 9 -3.11 -46.67 -28.03
CA SER A 9 -4.21 -45.88 -28.62
C SER A 9 -4.11 -44.42 -28.18
N HIS A 10 -4.53 -43.49 -29.03
CA HIS A 10 -4.23 -42.04 -29.00
C HIS A 10 -4.85 -41.24 -27.83
N SER A 11 -5.29 -41.86 -26.72
CA SER A 11 -6.09 -41.21 -25.68
C SER A 11 -5.75 -41.56 -24.22
N HIS A 12 -4.59 -42.16 -23.93
CA HIS A 12 -4.19 -42.45 -22.54
C HIS A 12 -3.24 -41.40 -21.94
N LEU A 13 -3.56 -40.92 -20.73
CA LEU A 13 -2.65 -40.16 -19.87
C LEU A 13 -1.46 -41.05 -19.49
N TRP A 14 -0.26 -40.66 -19.90
CA TRP A 14 0.98 -41.37 -19.60
C TRP A 14 1.39 -41.04 -18.17
N TRP A 15 1.74 -42.03 -17.36
CA TRP A 15 2.19 -41.81 -15.99
C TRP A 15 3.22 -42.85 -15.53
N LEU A 16 4.04 -42.46 -14.56
CA LEU A 16 4.93 -43.34 -13.80
C LEU A 16 4.44 -43.40 -12.35
N GLN A 17 4.06 -44.57 -11.86
CA GLN A 17 3.62 -44.77 -10.48
C GLN A 17 4.74 -45.32 -9.61
N VAL A 18 4.89 -44.74 -8.44
CA VAL A 18 5.81 -45.15 -7.39
C VAL A 18 5.00 -45.65 -6.19
N ASP A 19 5.21 -46.90 -5.83
CA ASP A 19 4.76 -47.50 -4.57
C ASP A 19 5.87 -47.35 -3.52
N LEU A 20 5.55 -46.64 -2.43
CA LEU A 20 6.48 -46.34 -1.33
C LEU A 20 6.52 -47.44 -0.26
N GLY A 21 5.71 -48.50 -0.40
CA GLY A 21 5.59 -49.66 0.50
C GLY A 21 4.86 -49.39 1.82
N SER A 22 4.84 -48.15 2.30
CA SER A 22 4.04 -47.67 3.42
C SER A 22 3.69 -46.19 3.21
N ARG A 23 2.80 -45.62 4.04
CA ARG A 23 2.64 -44.16 4.09
C ARG A 23 3.98 -43.50 4.43
N LYS A 24 4.38 -42.52 3.61
CA LYS A 24 5.58 -41.69 3.81
C LYS A 24 5.18 -40.23 3.75
N GLN A 25 5.96 -39.39 4.42
CA GLN A 25 5.93 -37.95 4.25
C GLN A 25 7.02 -37.55 3.25
N VAL A 26 6.62 -37.14 2.06
CA VAL A 26 7.52 -36.72 0.98
C VAL A 26 7.68 -35.21 1.00
N VAL A 27 8.93 -34.73 0.95
CA VAL A 27 9.31 -33.33 1.12
C VAL A 27 10.00 -32.73 -0.11
N ALA A 28 10.57 -33.56 -0.98
CA ALA A 28 11.21 -33.08 -2.21
C ALA A 28 11.21 -34.16 -3.31
N ILE A 29 11.32 -33.70 -4.55
CA ILE A 29 11.41 -34.52 -5.76
C ILE A 29 12.63 -34.08 -6.58
N VAL A 30 13.32 -35.05 -7.16
CA VAL A 30 14.46 -34.81 -8.05
C VAL A 30 14.24 -35.54 -9.36
N THR A 31 14.45 -34.84 -10.47
CA THR A 31 14.32 -35.35 -11.83
C THR A 31 15.62 -35.19 -12.61
N GLN A 32 15.91 -36.15 -13.46
CA GLN A 32 17.02 -36.10 -14.42
C GLN A 32 16.57 -36.77 -15.72
N GLY A 33 16.98 -36.27 -16.88
CA GLY A 33 16.65 -36.92 -18.16
C GLY A 33 17.36 -38.27 -18.34
N ARG A 34 17.01 -39.02 -19.38
CA ARG A 34 17.67 -40.30 -19.67
C ARG A 34 19.11 -40.05 -20.13
N TYR A 35 20.07 -40.69 -19.45
CA TYR A 35 21.50 -40.52 -19.70
C TYR A 35 21.86 -40.72 -21.18
N GLY A 36 22.60 -39.76 -21.76
CA GLY A 36 23.11 -39.83 -23.12
C GLY A 36 22.05 -39.84 -24.25
N SER A 37 20.77 -39.50 -23.98
CA SER A 37 19.73 -39.45 -25.01
C SER A 37 19.10 -38.06 -25.18
N SER A 38 18.24 -37.92 -26.18
CA SER A 38 17.37 -36.75 -26.36
C SER A 38 16.06 -36.84 -25.56
N ASP A 39 15.90 -37.87 -24.73
CA ASP A 39 14.66 -38.16 -24.00
C ASP A 39 14.72 -37.54 -22.59
N TRP A 40 14.00 -36.44 -22.40
CA TRP A 40 13.83 -35.81 -21.09
C TRP A 40 12.47 -35.11 -20.99
N THR A 41 11.90 -35.08 -19.79
CA THR A 41 10.64 -34.38 -19.49
C THR A 41 10.93 -32.95 -19.05
N SER A 42 10.37 -31.96 -19.77
CA SER A 42 10.53 -30.53 -19.50
C SER A 42 9.47 -29.98 -18.56
N LYS A 43 8.29 -30.59 -18.45
CA LYS A 43 7.25 -30.22 -17.48
C LYS A 43 6.50 -31.44 -16.98
N TYR A 44 6.12 -31.45 -15.70
CA TYR A 44 5.37 -32.56 -15.10
C TYR A 44 4.44 -32.14 -13.96
N ARG A 45 3.48 -33.00 -13.62
CA ARG A 45 2.57 -32.87 -12.47
C ARG A 45 2.67 -34.10 -11.57
N LEU A 46 2.23 -33.95 -10.32
CA LEU A 46 2.20 -35.03 -9.35
C LEU A 46 0.76 -35.31 -8.92
N LEU A 47 0.41 -36.60 -8.85
CA LEU A 47 -0.78 -37.08 -8.16
C LEU A 47 -0.35 -38.01 -7.00
N TYR A 48 -1.13 -38.10 -5.94
CA TYR A 48 -0.84 -38.98 -4.81
C TYR A 48 -2.10 -39.62 -4.23
N SER A 49 -1.94 -40.77 -3.57
CA SER A 49 -3.03 -41.56 -2.98
C SER A 49 -2.52 -42.48 -1.87
N ASP A 50 -3.40 -42.86 -0.93
CA ASP A 50 -3.13 -43.86 0.10
C ASP A 50 -3.56 -45.30 -0.32
N THR A 51 -4.48 -45.45 -1.28
CA THR A 51 -5.17 -46.73 -1.58
C THR A 51 -5.07 -47.17 -3.05
N GLN A 52 -4.21 -46.52 -3.86
CA GLN A 52 -4.15 -46.64 -5.33
C GLN A 52 -5.43 -46.18 -6.07
N LYS A 53 -6.40 -45.65 -5.32
CA LYS A 53 -7.66 -45.10 -5.80
C LYS A 53 -7.83 -43.67 -5.31
N ASN A 54 -8.81 -42.93 -5.81
CA ASN A 54 -9.10 -41.55 -5.40
C ASN A 54 -7.83 -40.66 -5.41
N TRP A 55 -7.27 -40.44 -6.59
CA TRP A 55 -6.03 -39.69 -6.76
C TRP A 55 -6.23 -38.20 -6.46
N ARG A 56 -5.31 -37.61 -5.71
CA ARG A 56 -5.29 -36.17 -5.43
C ARG A 56 -4.15 -35.50 -6.19
N PRO A 57 -4.40 -34.40 -6.93
CA PRO A 57 -3.32 -33.62 -7.51
C PRO A 57 -2.55 -32.87 -6.43
N TYR A 58 -1.24 -32.70 -6.64
CA TYR A 58 -0.45 -31.77 -5.84
C TYR A 58 -0.86 -30.32 -6.17
N LEU A 59 -1.23 -29.58 -5.13
CA LEU A 59 -1.61 -28.18 -5.22
C LEU A 59 -0.49 -27.32 -4.64
N GLN A 60 -0.21 -26.20 -5.31
CA GLN A 60 0.70 -25.16 -4.85
C GLN A 60 0.01 -23.82 -5.07
N ASP A 61 -0.03 -22.98 -4.04
CA ASP A 61 -0.78 -21.71 -4.06
C ASP A 61 -2.23 -21.85 -4.58
N GLY A 62 -2.93 -22.92 -4.17
CA GLY A 62 -4.31 -23.20 -4.55
C GLY A 62 -4.51 -23.74 -5.97
N ASN A 63 -3.45 -23.91 -6.77
CA ASN A 63 -3.53 -24.36 -8.16
C ASN A 63 -2.89 -25.74 -8.37
N ILE A 64 -3.38 -26.52 -9.35
CA ILE A 64 -2.73 -27.77 -9.78
C ILE A 64 -1.36 -27.43 -10.36
N TRP A 65 -0.32 -27.72 -9.60
CA TRP A 65 1.01 -27.22 -9.90
C TRP A 65 1.69 -28.02 -11.00
N THR A 66 2.32 -27.30 -11.93
CA THR A 66 3.14 -27.90 -13.00
C THR A 66 4.59 -27.55 -12.73
N PHE A 67 5.40 -28.56 -12.42
CA PHE A 67 6.81 -28.41 -12.15
C PHE A 67 7.61 -28.28 -13.45
N GLU A 68 8.55 -27.34 -13.48
CA GLU A 68 9.57 -27.30 -14.51
C GLU A 68 10.55 -28.46 -14.31
N GLY A 69 10.70 -29.27 -15.35
CA GLY A 69 11.56 -30.44 -15.40
C GLY A 69 12.92 -30.12 -16.01
N ASN A 70 13.47 -31.08 -16.73
CA ASN A 70 14.82 -31.01 -17.25
C ASN A 70 14.86 -30.26 -18.60
N VAL A 71 15.92 -29.48 -18.82
CA VAL A 71 16.21 -28.83 -20.12
C VAL A 71 17.14 -29.68 -21.01
N ASN A 72 17.75 -30.74 -20.44
CA ASN A 72 18.65 -31.68 -21.12
C ASN A 72 18.68 -33.03 -20.37
N SER A 73 19.45 -34.00 -20.85
CA SER A 73 19.54 -35.36 -20.28
C SER A 73 20.41 -35.50 -19.02
N GLU A 74 21.31 -34.55 -18.75
CA GLU A 74 22.34 -34.66 -17.71
C GLU A 74 22.08 -33.78 -16.48
N GLY A 75 21.41 -32.63 -16.66
CA GLY A 75 21.11 -31.68 -15.61
C GLY A 75 20.11 -32.24 -14.60
N ILE A 76 20.46 -32.17 -13.33
CA ILE A 76 19.60 -32.56 -12.21
C ILE A 76 18.73 -31.36 -11.83
N VAL A 77 17.43 -31.59 -11.70
CA VAL A 77 16.47 -30.58 -11.26
C VAL A 77 15.83 -31.06 -9.97
N ARG A 78 15.91 -30.25 -8.92
CA ARG A 78 15.37 -30.55 -7.59
C ARG A 78 14.32 -29.53 -7.21
N HIS A 79 13.17 -30.01 -6.76
CA HIS A 79 12.11 -29.19 -6.21
C HIS A 79 11.81 -29.60 -4.78
N GLY A 80 11.96 -28.67 -3.84
CA GLY A 80 11.37 -28.79 -2.52
C GLY A 80 9.86 -28.56 -2.63
N LEU A 81 9.06 -29.42 -2.01
CA LEU A 81 7.60 -29.24 -2.01
C LEU A 81 7.23 -28.17 -0.97
N GLN A 82 6.47 -27.15 -1.38
CA GLN A 82 5.89 -26.14 -0.46
C GLN A 82 5.12 -26.81 0.68
N HIS A 83 4.42 -27.91 0.36
CA HIS A 83 3.66 -28.71 1.30
C HIS A 83 4.05 -30.17 1.19
N THR A 84 4.20 -30.84 2.33
CA THR A 84 4.63 -32.24 2.32
C THR A 84 3.50 -33.17 1.89
N ILE A 85 3.78 -34.10 0.99
CA ILE A 85 2.80 -35.10 0.56
C ILE A 85 2.82 -36.25 1.57
N LEU A 86 1.68 -36.52 2.22
CA LEU A 86 1.46 -37.73 3.00
C LEU A 86 0.73 -38.74 2.13
N ALA A 87 1.44 -39.75 1.63
CA ALA A 87 0.87 -40.74 0.73
C ALA A 87 1.60 -42.08 0.77
N HIS A 88 0.96 -43.12 0.25
CA HIS A 88 1.57 -44.41 -0.04
C HIS A 88 2.00 -44.52 -1.51
N TYR A 89 1.23 -43.92 -2.42
CA TYR A 89 1.46 -43.96 -3.85
C TYR A 89 1.60 -42.56 -4.43
N ILE A 90 2.54 -42.39 -5.36
CA ILE A 90 2.74 -41.15 -6.10
C ILE A 90 2.78 -41.46 -7.59
N ARG A 91 2.05 -40.70 -8.40
CA ARG A 91 2.11 -40.73 -9.87
C ARG A 91 2.80 -39.47 -10.39
N PHE A 92 3.80 -39.67 -11.23
CA PHE A 92 4.45 -38.66 -12.03
C PHE A 92 3.77 -38.58 -13.40
N ILE A 93 3.21 -37.41 -13.74
CA ILE A 93 2.47 -37.16 -14.98
C ILE A 93 3.30 -36.23 -15.88
N PRO A 94 4.00 -36.73 -16.92
CA PRO A 94 4.65 -35.87 -17.90
C PRO A 94 3.63 -34.99 -18.65
N VAL A 95 3.87 -33.68 -18.67
CA VAL A 95 3.04 -32.70 -19.38
C VAL A 95 3.71 -32.26 -20.70
N ASP A 96 5.02 -32.02 -20.66
CA ASP A 96 5.81 -31.64 -21.84
C ASP A 96 7.20 -32.30 -21.79
N TRP A 97 7.81 -32.50 -22.95
CA TRP A 97 9.10 -33.18 -23.08
C TRP A 97 9.89 -32.70 -24.30
N SER A 98 11.14 -33.16 -24.39
CA SER A 98 12.05 -32.84 -25.49
C SER A 98 11.41 -33.01 -26.87
N ARG A 99 11.38 -31.92 -27.65
CA ARG A 99 10.91 -31.96 -29.05
C ARG A 99 11.69 -32.91 -29.95
N LYS A 100 12.93 -33.25 -29.58
CA LYS A 100 13.85 -34.12 -30.34
C LYS A 100 13.88 -35.57 -29.82
N GLY A 101 13.11 -35.89 -28.78
CA GLY A 101 13.12 -37.20 -28.15
C GLY A 101 11.74 -37.65 -27.67
N ARG A 102 11.72 -38.62 -26.77
CA ARG A 102 10.52 -39.15 -26.11
C ARG A 102 10.48 -38.71 -24.65
N ILE A 103 9.44 -39.13 -23.94
CA ILE A 103 9.34 -38.99 -22.48
C ILE A 103 10.46 -39.83 -21.84
N GLY A 104 11.32 -39.19 -21.04
CA GLY A 104 12.42 -39.83 -20.32
C GLY A 104 12.63 -39.16 -18.97
N VAL A 105 12.69 -39.95 -17.90
CA VAL A 105 12.92 -39.44 -16.55
C VAL A 105 13.63 -40.48 -15.69
N ARG A 106 14.57 -40.00 -14.86
CA ARG A 106 15.11 -40.65 -13.67
C ARG A 106 14.57 -39.85 -12.49
N LEU A 107 13.94 -40.53 -11.56
CA LEU A 107 13.15 -39.91 -10.49
C LEU A 107 13.69 -40.36 -9.13
N GLU A 108 13.83 -39.42 -8.20
CA GLU A 108 14.12 -39.68 -6.79
C GLU A 108 13.18 -38.85 -5.90
N LEU A 109 12.71 -39.46 -4.81
CA LEU A 109 11.78 -38.86 -3.84
C LEU A 109 12.45 -38.82 -2.46
N TYR A 110 12.40 -37.68 -1.80
CA TYR A 110 12.97 -37.47 -0.47
C TYR A 110 11.86 -37.37 0.57
N GLY A 111 12.03 -38.02 1.72
CA GLY A 111 11.00 -38.07 2.76
C GLY A 111 11.34 -38.99 3.94
N CYS A 112 10.39 -39.14 4.86
CA CYS A 112 10.50 -40.03 6.02
C CYS A 112 9.27 -40.96 6.18
N SER A 113 9.43 -42.03 6.97
CA SER A 113 8.33 -42.96 7.27
C SER A 113 7.29 -42.30 8.18
N TYR A 114 6.01 -42.48 7.87
CA TYR A 114 4.90 -41.97 8.66
C TYR A 114 4.00 -43.12 9.13
N TRP A 115 3.61 -43.10 10.40
CA TRP A 115 2.65 -44.05 10.98
C TRP A 115 1.78 -43.36 12.03
N ALA A 116 0.49 -43.70 12.06
CA ALA A 116 -0.46 -43.20 13.04
C ALA A 116 -1.53 -44.25 13.31
N ASP A 117 -2.09 -44.24 14.52
CA ASP A 117 -3.25 -45.04 14.88
C ASP A 117 -4.52 -44.40 14.29
N VAL A 118 -5.36 -45.20 13.64
CA VAL A 118 -6.60 -44.74 13.00
C VAL A 118 -7.80 -45.31 13.75
N ILE A 119 -8.87 -44.51 13.89
CA ILE A 119 -10.16 -44.91 14.45
C ILE A 119 -11.25 -44.64 13.42
N SER A 120 -12.10 -45.62 13.16
CA SER A 120 -13.28 -45.46 12.29
C SER A 120 -14.51 -45.06 13.11
N PHE A 121 -15.32 -44.17 12.54
CA PHE A 121 -16.59 -43.69 13.06
C PHE A 121 -17.70 -43.98 12.04
N ASP A 122 -18.76 -44.62 12.51
CA ASP A 122 -19.92 -45.07 11.72
C ASP A 122 -21.15 -44.17 11.88
N GLY A 123 -21.02 -43.04 12.58
CA GLY A 123 -22.14 -42.18 12.98
C GLY A 123 -22.81 -42.57 14.30
N HIS A 124 -22.41 -43.68 14.91
CA HIS A 124 -22.92 -44.11 16.23
C HIS A 124 -21.86 -44.02 17.34
N GLY A 125 -20.56 -44.15 17.01
CA GLY A 125 -19.47 -44.03 17.99
C GLY A 125 -19.14 -42.58 18.39
N VAL A 126 -19.07 -42.28 19.70
CA VAL A 126 -18.70 -40.94 20.24
C VAL A 126 -17.72 -41.01 21.41
N ILE A 127 -16.44 -40.65 21.20
CA ILE A 127 -15.29 -40.78 22.13
C ILE A 127 -15.38 -39.72 23.23
N SER A 128 -15.85 -40.09 24.42
CA SER A 128 -15.88 -39.20 25.60
C SER A 128 -14.59 -39.27 26.41
N TYR A 129 -13.79 -38.20 26.38
CA TYR A 129 -12.62 -38.04 27.23
C TYR A 129 -13.00 -37.28 28.51
N ARG A 130 -13.01 -37.98 29.64
CA ARG A 130 -13.31 -37.39 30.95
C ARG A 130 -12.07 -36.84 31.63
N PHE A 131 -12.17 -35.62 32.12
CA PHE A 131 -11.11 -34.95 32.86
C PHE A 131 -10.92 -35.53 34.26
N ARG A 132 -9.70 -35.48 34.78
CA ARG A 132 -9.39 -35.95 36.15
C ARG A 132 -10.08 -35.10 37.24
N SER A 133 -10.26 -33.82 36.97
CA SER A 133 -10.93 -32.86 37.85
C SER A 133 -12.34 -32.56 37.33
N LYS A 134 -13.32 -32.47 38.23
CA LYS A 134 -14.73 -32.22 37.87
C LYS A 134 -14.99 -30.83 37.28
N LYS A 135 -14.08 -29.87 37.48
CA LYS A 135 -14.11 -28.53 36.88
C LYS A 135 -12.71 -28.20 36.38
N ILE A 136 -12.60 -27.85 35.11
CA ILE A 136 -11.34 -27.43 34.50
C ILE A 136 -11.54 -26.06 33.87
N LYS A 137 -10.80 -25.08 34.40
CA LYS A 137 -10.67 -23.74 33.80
C LYS A 137 -9.32 -23.63 33.13
N MET A 138 -9.29 -23.62 31.81
CA MET A 138 -8.04 -23.52 31.06
C MET A 138 -7.86 -22.12 30.48
N VAL A 139 -6.64 -21.61 30.52
CA VAL A 139 -6.24 -20.38 29.81
C VAL A 139 -5.63 -20.71 28.44
N LYS A 140 -5.15 -21.95 28.28
CA LYS A 140 -4.54 -22.46 27.06
C LYS A 140 -5.14 -23.82 26.70
N ASP A 141 -5.52 -24.00 25.44
CA ASP A 141 -5.98 -25.27 24.88
C ASP A 141 -5.21 -25.56 23.59
N VAL A 142 -4.77 -26.80 23.42
CA VAL A 142 -4.15 -27.30 22.18
C VAL A 142 -4.85 -28.59 21.79
N ILE A 143 -5.55 -28.56 20.67
CA ILE A 143 -6.31 -29.70 20.13
C ILE A 143 -5.79 -29.99 18.73
N SER A 144 -5.43 -31.25 18.46
CA SER A 144 -5.07 -31.66 17.10
C SER A 144 -5.78 -32.95 16.72
N LEU A 145 -6.22 -33.06 15.48
CA LEU A 145 -6.73 -34.31 14.91
C LEU A 145 -6.57 -34.28 13.40
N LYS A 146 -6.52 -35.46 12.76
CA LYS A 146 -6.72 -35.59 11.32
C LYS A 146 -7.99 -36.36 11.06
N PHE A 147 -8.74 -35.99 10.02
CA PHE A 147 -9.97 -36.67 9.66
C PHE A 147 -10.03 -36.96 8.15
N ARG A 148 -10.82 -37.97 7.78
CA ARG A 148 -11.13 -38.36 6.40
C ARG A 148 -12.61 -38.75 6.31
N THR A 149 -13.34 -38.19 5.35
CA THR A 149 -14.80 -38.43 5.21
C THR A 149 -15.30 -38.18 3.79
N THR A 150 -16.43 -38.79 3.45
CA THR A 150 -17.27 -38.49 2.27
C THR A 150 -18.57 -37.80 2.65
N ALA A 151 -18.83 -37.59 3.95
CA ALA A 151 -20.04 -36.94 4.43
C ALA A 151 -19.84 -35.42 4.47
N GLY A 152 -20.83 -34.65 4.01
CA GLY A 152 -20.79 -33.19 4.06
C GLY A 152 -21.05 -32.59 5.46
N ASP A 153 -21.65 -33.35 6.37
CA ASP A 153 -22.02 -32.87 7.71
C ASP A 153 -21.59 -33.86 8.80
N GLY A 154 -21.19 -33.35 9.97
CA GLY A 154 -20.89 -34.19 11.13
C GLY A 154 -20.15 -33.46 12.26
N VAL A 155 -20.41 -33.81 13.51
CA VAL A 155 -19.71 -33.22 14.68
C VAL A 155 -18.38 -33.95 14.92
N LEU A 156 -17.24 -33.25 14.76
CA LEU A 156 -15.91 -33.83 14.95
C LEU A 156 -15.47 -33.80 16.41
N LEU A 157 -15.67 -32.67 17.11
CA LEU A 157 -15.43 -32.55 18.54
C LEU A 157 -16.43 -31.61 19.20
N HIS A 158 -16.74 -31.87 20.46
CA HIS A 158 -17.63 -31.01 21.24
C HIS A 158 -17.29 -31.07 22.73
N GLY A 159 -17.29 -29.92 23.39
CA GLY A 159 -17.24 -29.81 24.85
C GLY A 159 -18.09 -28.64 25.30
N GLU A 160 -18.90 -28.84 26.34
CA GLU A 160 -19.80 -27.84 26.90
C GLU A 160 -19.75 -27.87 28.42
N GLY A 161 -19.66 -26.70 29.06
CA GLY A 161 -19.74 -26.51 30.50
C GLY A 161 -21.13 -26.11 30.96
N GLN A 162 -21.46 -26.32 32.23
CA GLN A 162 -22.76 -25.96 32.82
C GLN A 162 -23.03 -24.45 32.81
N GLN A 163 -21.98 -23.63 32.65
CA GLN A 163 -22.08 -22.18 32.55
C GLN A 163 -22.38 -21.68 31.12
N GLY A 164 -22.49 -22.60 30.14
CA GLY A 164 -22.74 -22.27 28.74
C GLY A 164 -21.48 -21.99 27.91
N ASP A 165 -20.29 -22.11 28.52
CA ASP A 165 -19.01 -22.15 27.82
C ASP A 165 -18.93 -23.41 26.96
N TYR A 166 -18.47 -23.29 25.71
CA TYR A 166 -18.32 -24.46 24.86
C TYR A 166 -17.25 -24.26 23.78
N ILE A 167 -16.77 -25.39 23.27
CA ILE A 167 -15.97 -25.49 22.06
C ILE A 167 -16.54 -26.61 21.20
N SER A 168 -16.85 -26.32 19.93
CA SER A 168 -17.42 -27.29 18.98
C SER A 168 -16.72 -27.16 17.64
N LEU A 169 -16.31 -28.28 17.06
CA LEU A 169 -15.81 -28.37 15.68
C LEU A 169 -16.76 -29.25 14.89
N GLU A 170 -17.37 -28.68 13.86
CA GLU A 170 -18.39 -29.34 13.05
C GLU A 170 -18.04 -29.23 11.58
N LEU A 171 -18.22 -30.31 10.84
CA LEU A 171 -18.31 -30.25 9.39
C LEU A 171 -19.75 -29.85 9.04
N ARG A 172 -19.91 -28.81 8.23
CA ARG A 172 -21.19 -28.37 7.69
C ARG A 172 -21.05 -28.09 6.21
N ARG A 173 -21.84 -28.77 5.37
CA ARG A 173 -21.77 -28.62 3.91
C ARG A 173 -20.33 -28.69 3.36
N ALA A 174 -19.56 -29.67 3.84
CA ALA A 174 -18.14 -29.91 3.50
C ALA A 174 -17.18 -28.76 3.88
N THR A 175 -17.59 -27.84 4.77
CA THR A 175 -16.76 -26.79 5.36
C THR A 175 -16.60 -27.00 6.86
N LEU A 176 -15.45 -26.65 7.42
CA LEU A 176 -15.19 -26.85 8.85
C LEU A 176 -15.57 -25.60 9.64
N GLN A 177 -16.46 -25.73 10.62
CA GLN A 177 -16.94 -24.65 11.48
C GLN A 177 -16.45 -24.87 12.91
N LEU A 178 -15.64 -23.93 13.42
CA LEU A 178 -15.23 -23.84 14.82
C LEU A 178 -16.13 -22.83 15.54
N SER A 179 -16.74 -23.26 16.64
CA SER A 179 -17.59 -22.41 17.48
C SER A 179 -17.06 -22.42 18.91
N ILE A 180 -16.77 -21.24 19.48
CA ILE A 180 -16.21 -21.07 20.83
C ILE A 180 -17.04 -20.03 21.59
N ASN A 181 -17.38 -20.33 22.84
CA ASN A 181 -17.98 -19.38 23.77
C ASN A 181 -17.21 -19.38 25.09
N LEU A 182 -16.75 -18.20 25.52
CA LEU A 182 -16.07 -17.98 26.80
C LEU A 182 -16.95 -17.18 27.80
N GLY A 183 -18.24 -16.98 27.50
CA GLY A 183 -19.18 -16.22 28.34
C GLY A 183 -19.14 -14.69 28.17
N SER A 184 -20.15 -14.01 28.74
CA SER A 184 -20.28 -12.54 28.77
C SER A 184 -20.79 -12.04 30.14
N ASN A 185 -20.53 -10.77 30.49
CA ASN A 185 -21.08 -10.18 31.71
C ASN A 185 -22.57 -9.85 31.56
N GLN A 186 -23.29 -9.80 32.68
CA GLN A 186 -24.76 -9.61 32.73
C GLN A 186 -25.21 -8.16 32.46
N TYR A 187 -24.28 -7.23 32.23
CA TYR A 187 -24.54 -5.80 32.02
C TYR A 187 -24.20 -5.32 30.59
N GLY A 188 -23.75 -6.20 29.70
CA GLY A 188 -23.31 -5.89 28.33
C GLY A 188 -24.21 -6.48 27.23
N SER A 189 -24.30 -5.79 26.09
CA SER A 189 -25.04 -6.20 24.89
C SER A 189 -24.29 -7.24 24.02
N ILE A 190 -23.10 -7.69 24.43
CA ILE A 190 -22.20 -8.50 23.59
C ILE A 190 -22.50 -10.00 23.81
N GLN A 191 -22.93 -10.68 22.75
CA GLN A 191 -23.03 -12.14 22.72
C GLN A 191 -21.61 -12.73 22.67
N GLY A 192 -21.20 -13.49 23.71
CA GLY A 192 -19.84 -14.07 23.83
C GLY A 192 -19.49 -15.17 22.81
N HIS A 193 -20.43 -15.52 21.92
CA HIS A 193 -20.27 -16.54 20.89
C HIS A 193 -19.34 -16.07 19.77
N THR A 194 -18.39 -16.91 19.41
CA THR A 194 -17.48 -16.72 18.27
C THR A 194 -17.62 -17.91 17.34
N TYR A 195 -17.85 -17.68 16.04
CA TYR A 195 -17.88 -18.72 15.01
C TYR A 195 -16.91 -18.37 13.89
N VAL A 196 -16.14 -19.36 13.43
CA VAL A 196 -15.15 -19.21 12.34
C VAL A 196 -15.24 -20.44 11.44
N THR A 197 -15.22 -20.22 10.12
CA THR A 197 -15.26 -21.27 9.11
C THR A 197 -13.92 -21.38 8.38
N SER A 198 -13.47 -22.59 8.09
CA SER A 198 -12.24 -22.86 7.34
C SER A 198 -12.39 -24.07 6.42
N GLY A 199 -11.72 -24.02 5.27
CA GLY A 199 -11.75 -25.09 4.27
C GLY A 199 -13.06 -25.18 3.49
N SER A 200 -13.02 -26.00 2.45
CA SER A 200 -14.12 -26.30 1.55
C SER A 200 -13.85 -27.67 0.92
N LEU A 201 -14.92 -28.35 0.46
CA LEU A 201 -14.81 -29.65 -0.21
C LEU A 201 -14.07 -30.71 0.61
N LEU A 202 -14.19 -30.67 1.94
CA LEU A 202 -13.51 -31.57 2.89
C LEU A 202 -14.14 -32.99 2.94
N ASP A 203 -15.10 -33.24 2.05
CA ASP A 203 -15.78 -34.51 1.80
C ASP A 203 -15.14 -35.29 0.62
N ASP A 204 -13.85 -35.04 0.36
CA ASP A 204 -13.08 -35.57 -0.77
C ASP A 204 -12.51 -36.99 -0.54
N ASP A 205 -12.78 -37.60 0.61
CA ASP A 205 -12.21 -38.88 1.04
C ASP A 205 -10.67 -38.88 1.13
N HIS A 206 -10.06 -37.70 1.36
CA HIS A 206 -8.66 -37.55 1.72
C HIS A 206 -8.49 -37.16 3.19
N TRP A 207 -7.25 -37.30 3.69
CA TRP A 207 -6.91 -36.89 5.04
C TRP A 207 -6.71 -35.37 5.11
N HIS A 208 -7.42 -34.74 6.04
CA HIS A 208 -7.24 -33.34 6.43
C HIS A 208 -6.73 -33.23 7.86
N SER A 209 -5.88 -32.25 8.13
CA SER A 209 -5.27 -32.02 9.44
C SER A 209 -5.83 -30.76 10.10
N VAL A 210 -6.24 -30.86 11.36
CA VAL A 210 -6.78 -29.75 12.14
C VAL A 210 -5.93 -29.53 13.39
N VAL A 211 -5.54 -28.28 13.64
CA VAL A 211 -4.89 -27.85 14.87
C VAL A 211 -5.59 -26.59 15.38
N ILE A 212 -5.99 -26.60 16.65
CA ILE A 212 -6.59 -25.47 17.35
C ILE A 212 -5.68 -25.14 18.53
N GLU A 213 -5.10 -23.93 18.53
CA GLU A 213 -4.31 -23.42 19.64
C GLU A 213 -4.98 -22.16 20.18
N ARG A 214 -5.50 -22.23 21.40
CA ARG A 214 -6.06 -21.07 22.09
C ARG A 214 -5.12 -20.63 23.19
N TYR A 215 -4.83 -19.34 23.27
CA TYR A 215 -4.20 -18.70 24.42
C TYR A 215 -5.00 -17.46 24.82
N ARG A 216 -5.60 -17.50 26.01
CA ARG A 216 -6.59 -16.50 26.45
C ARG A 216 -7.72 -16.36 25.41
N LYS A 217 -7.85 -15.19 24.80
CA LYS A 217 -8.84 -14.91 23.76
C LYS A 217 -8.32 -15.14 22.34
N ASN A 218 -7.02 -15.30 22.16
CA ASN A 218 -6.42 -15.45 20.84
C ASN A 218 -6.44 -16.92 20.44
N VAL A 219 -6.89 -17.20 19.23
CA VAL A 219 -7.01 -18.55 18.68
C VAL A 219 -6.29 -18.62 17.34
N ASN A 220 -5.40 -19.60 17.20
CA ASN A 220 -4.88 -20.04 15.92
C ASN A 220 -5.68 -21.29 15.51
N PHE A 221 -6.36 -21.21 14.36
CA PHE A 221 -7.10 -22.31 13.79
C PHE A 221 -6.47 -22.72 12.47
N THR A 222 -5.75 -23.84 12.48
CA THR A 222 -5.03 -24.38 11.32
C THR A 222 -5.79 -25.55 10.72
N LEU A 223 -6.10 -25.46 9.43
CA LEU A 223 -6.62 -26.55 8.61
C LEU A 223 -5.61 -26.83 7.49
N ASP A 224 -5.15 -28.07 7.42
CA ASP A 224 -4.05 -28.55 6.58
C ASP A 224 -2.79 -27.69 6.78
N HIS A 225 -2.59 -26.67 5.94
CA HIS A 225 -1.46 -25.75 5.99
C HIS A 225 -1.88 -24.28 6.17
N HIS A 226 -3.19 -24.00 6.20
CA HIS A 226 -3.73 -22.65 6.31
C HIS A 226 -4.13 -22.35 7.75
N THR A 227 -3.53 -21.32 8.34
CA THR A 227 -3.83 -20.87 9.71
C THR A 227 -4.59 -19.57 9.69
N GLN A 228 -5.77 -19.55 10.32
CA GLN A 228 -6.54 -18.35 10.61
C GLN A 228 -6.30 -17.92 12.06
N GLN A 229 -5.97 -16.64 12.26
CA GLN A 229 -5.79 -16.06 13.59
C GLN A 229 -6.95 -15.13 13.91
N PHE A 230 -7.58 -15.31 15.07
CA PHE A 230 -8.69 -14.46 15.50
C PHE A 230 -8.76 -14.33 17.01
N ARG A 231 -9.54 -13.35 17.47
CA ARG A 231 -9.80 -13.11 18.89
C ARG A 231 -11.27 -13.39 19.21
N THR A 232 -11.54 -14.12 20.29
CA THR A 232 -12.91 -14.44 20.73
C THR A 232 -13.65 -13.21 21.25
N ASN A 233 -14.95 -13.13 20.97
CA ASN A 233 -15.85 -12.04 21.40
C ASN A 233 -16.15 -12.02 22.92
N GLY A 234 -15.94 -13.14 23.61
CA GLY A 234 -16.20 -13.26 25.06
C GLY A 234 -15.34 -12.33 25.91
N GLU A 235 -15.86 -11.96 27.10
CA GLU A 235 -15.15 -11.07 28.03
C GLU A 235 -14.08 -11.80 28.85
N PHE A 236 -14.24 -13.09 29.06
CA PHE A 236 -13.33 -13.92 29.85
C PHE A 236 -12.19 -14.49 28.99
N ASP A 237 -11.11 -14.90 29.66
CA ASP A 237 -9.89 -15.46 29.07
C ASP A 237 -9.73 -16.97 29.31
N HIS A 238 -10.68 -17.58 30.02
CA HIS A 238 -10.69 -19.00 30.33
C HIS A 238 -11.88 -19.69 29.67
N LEU A 239 -11.68 -20.97 29.31
CA LEU A 239 -12.73 -21.88 28.86
C LEU A 239 -13.04 -22.84 30.02
N ASP A 240 -14.30 -22.85 30.49
CA ASP A 240 -14.78 -23.75 31.54
C ASP A 240 -15.60 -24.90 30.94
N LEU A 241 -15.00 -26.09 30.86
CA LEU A 241 -15.67 -27.31 30.39
C LEU A 241 -15.98 -28.22 31.58
N ASP A 242 -17.23 -28.68 31.71
CA ASP A 242 -17.64 -29.53 32.84
C ASP A 242 -17.45 -31.03 32.52
N TYR A 243 -16.34 -31.54 33.05
CA TYR A 243 -15.77 -32.88 33.13
C TYR A 243 -15.59 -33.74 31.87
N GLU A 244 -16.11 -33.39 30.69
CA GLU A 244 -15.85 -34.16 29.46
C GLU A 244 -15.71 -33.34 28.17
N ILE A 245 -14.93 -33.88 27.23
CA ILE A 245 -14.88 -33.47 25.81
C ILE A 245 -15.10 -34.71 24.94
N SER A 246 -15.95 -34.60 23.92
CA SER A 246 -16.29 -35.70 23.02
C SER A 246 -15.65 -35.54 21.64
N PHE A 247 -15.35 -36.67 20.98
CA PHE A 247 -14.91 -36.72 19.58
C PHE A 247 -15.79 -37.68 18.77
N GLY A 248 -16.10 -37.32 17.52
CA GLY A 248 -16.94 -38.10 16.61
C GLY A 248 -18.45 -37.91 16.78
N GLY A 249 -18.89 -37.08 17.72
CA GLY A 249 -20.30 -36.76 17.93
C GLY A 249 -20.56 -36.01 19.23
N LEU A 250 -21.84 -35.77 19.51
CA LEU A 250 -22.29 -35.22 20.79
C LEU A 250 -22.42 -36.33 21.84
N PRO A 251 -22.03 -36.10 23.11
CA PRO A 251 -22.24 -37.09 24.16
C PRO A 251 -23.75 -37.24 24.44
N GLU A 252 -24.17 -38.39 24.98
CA GLU A 252 -25.60 -38.64 25.30
C GLU A 252 -26.19 -37.58 26.26
N SER A 253 -25.33 -36.93 27.05
CA SER A 253 -25.63 -35.84 27.99
C SER A 253 -26.04 -34.52 27.33
N ALA A 254 -25.64 -34.26 26.08
CA ALA A 254 -25.71 -32.95 25.41
C ALA A 254 -26.75 -32.85 24.27
N LYS A 255 -27.78 -33.71 24.25
CA LYS A 255 -28.84 -33.62 23.21
C LYS A 255 -29.53 -32.23 23.19
N PRO A 256 -29.49 -31.46 22.08
CA PRO A 256 -30.18 -30.18 22.00
C PRO A 256 -31.68 -30.33 21.67
N SER A 257 -32.49 -29.44 22.21
CA SER A 257 -33.95 -29.30 21.98
C SER A 257 -34.32 -28.55 20.68
N SER A 258 -33.41 -28.40 19.71
CA SER A 258 -33.72 -27.79 18.39
C SER A 258 -32.64 -28.10 17.33
N GLY A 259 -33.02 -28.80 16.24
CA GLY A 259 -32.25 -28.95 15.00
C GLY A 259 -31.18 -30.05 14.98
N GLY A 260 -31.44 -31.14 14.25
CA GLY A 260 -30.64 -32.38 14.23
C GLY A 260 -29.18 -32.21 13.76
N ARG A 261 -28.24 -32.31 14.69
CA ARG A 261 -26.81 -32.46 14.39
C ARG A 261 -26.48 -33.96 14.27
N GLY A 262 -25.96 -34.39 13.12
CA GLY A 262 -25.46 -35.74 12.90
C GLY A 262 -24.09 -35.97 13.52
N ASN A 263 -23.83 -37.18 14.02
CA ASN A 263 -22.48 -37.59 14.44
C ASN A 263 -21.57 -37.77 13.20
N PHE A 264 -20.26 -37.75 13.42
CA PHE A 264 -19.28 -37.91 12.35
C PHE A 264 -19.27 -39.34 11.79
N VAL A 265 -19.24 -39.44 10.47
CA VAL A 265 -19.00 -40.68 9.72
C VAL A 265 -17.68 -40.50 8.98
N GLY A 266 -16.75 -41.45 9.14
CA GLY A 266 -15.42 -41.37 8.54
C GLY A 266 -14.33 -41.93 9.44
N CYS A 267 -13.11 -41.44 9.29
CA CYS A 267 -11.95 -41.90 10.05
C CYS A 267 -11.23 -40.71 10.70
N MET A 268 -10.66 -40.92 11.89
CA MET A 268 -9.76 -39.95 12.52
C MET A 268 -8.44 -40.61 12.93
N GLU A 269 -7.34 -39.86 12.86
CA GLU A 269 -6.03 -40.25 13.37
C GLU A 269 -5.37 -39.11 14.17
N GLY A 270 -4.46 -39.46 15.08
CA GLY A 270 -3.63 -38.48 15.79
C GLY A 270 -4.42 -37.50 16.67
N ILE A 271 -5.50 -37.93 17.31
CA ILE A 271 -6.31 -37.10 18.21
C ILE A 271 -5.49 -36.80 19.47
N THR A 272 -5.21 -35.52 19.70
CA THR A 272 -4.55 -35.04 20.92
C THR A 272 -5.33 -33.89 21.55
N TYR A 273 -5.32 -33.86 22.88
CA TYR A 273 -5.89 -32.78 23.69
C TYR A 273 -4.90 -32.44 24.80
N ASN A 274 -4.35 -31.22 24.79
CA ASN A 274 -3.43 -30.71 25.81
C ASN A 274 -2.25 -31.66 26.14
N GLY A 275 -1.69 -32.30 25.11
CA GLY A 275 -0.56 -33.23 25.21
C GLY A 275 -0.95 -34.70 25.43
N ASP A 276 -2.21 -34.98 25.79
CA ASP A 276 -2.70 -36.35 25.89
C ASP A 276 -3.05 -36.90 24.50
N ASN A 277 -2.46 -38.03 24.12
CA ASN A 277 -2.78 -38.74 22.87
C ASN A 277 -4.00 -39.65 23.07
N ILE A 278 -5.18 -39.10 22.77
CA ILE A 278 -6.47 -39.75 22.98
C ILE A 278 -6.59 -41.02 22.14
N THR A 279 -6.09 -41.02 20.90
CA THR A 279 -6.11 -42.19 20.02
C THR A 279 -5.41 -43.40 20.65
N ASN A 280 -4.22 -43.18 21.24
CA ASN A 280 -3.46 -44.23 21.93
C ASN A 280 -4.16 -44.69 23.23
N LEU A 281 -4.77 -43.75 23.98
CA LEU A 281 -5.54 -44.09 25.18
C LEU A 281 -6.75 -44.96 24.85
N VAL A 282 -7.48 -44.66 23.77
CA VAL A 282 -8.62 -45.45 23.29
C VAL A 282 -8.17 -46.83 22.81
N ARG A 283 -7.09 -46.91 22.02
CA ARG A 283 -6.53 -48.19 21.55
C ARG A 283 -6.12 -49.11 22.71
N ARG A 284 -5.62 -48.54 23.81
CA ARG A 284 -5.24 -49.25 25.05
C ARG A 284 -6.40 -49.43 26.05
N LYS A 285 -7.64 -49.03 25.70
CA LYS A 285 -8.84 -49.07 26.57
C LYS A 285 -8.66 -48.35 27.91
N LYS A 286 -7.97 -47.20 27.90
CA LYS A 286 -7.71 -46.35 29.08
C LYS A 286 -8.66 -45.15 29.20
N VAL A 287 -9.63 -45.02 28.28
CA VAL A 287 -10.71 -44.03 28.32
C VAL A 287 -12.02 -44.78 28.61
N ASP A 288 -13.05 -44.10 29.09
CA ASP A 288 -14.37 -44.70 29.27
C ASP A 288 -14.90 -45.19 27.91
N THR A 289 -14.96 -46.52 27.75
CA THR A 289 -15.42 -47.16 26.50
C THR A 289 -16.87 -47.62 26.58
N SER A 290 -17.65 -47.21 27.60
CA SER A 290 -19.03 -47.70 27.78
C SER A 290 -20.00 -47.24 26.70
N SER A 291 -19.69 -46.15 25.98
CA SER A 291 -20.55 -45.55 24.95
C SER A 291 -20.36 -46.11 23.52
N PHE A 292 -19.55 -47.17 23.31
CA PHE A 292 -19.29 -47.74 21.97
C PHE A 292 -19.58 -49.23 21.87
N ARG A 293 -20.14 -49.66 20.73
CA ARG A 293 -20.08 -51.05 20.27
C ARG A 293 -18.98 -51.17 19.21
N ASN A 294 -17.87 -51.84 19.53
CA ASN A 294 -16.76 -52.23 18.64
C ASN A 294 -16.22 -51.14 17.67
N LEU A 295 -15.34 -50.24 18.15
CA LEU A 295 -14.53 -49.39 17.27
C LEU A 295 -13.54 -50.23 16.44
N THR A 296 -13.48 -49.97 15.13
CA THR A 296 -12.47 -50.54 14.23
C THR A 296 -11.27 -49.60 14.12
N PHE A 297 -10.06 -50.18 14.18
CA PHE A 297 -8.79 -49.44 14.10
C PHE A 297 -8.21 -49.41 12.68
N SER A 298 -9.10 -49.43 11.69
CA SER A 298 -8.78 -49.44 10.27
C SER A 298 -9.81 -48.58 9.55
N CYS A 299 -9.37 -47.77 8.58
CA CYS A 299 -10.27 -47.00 7.75
C CYS A 299 -10.77 -47.86 6.59
N ALA A 300 -12.09 -47.95 6.42
CA ALA A 300 -12.66 -48.68 5.29
C ALA A 300 -12.37 -47.95 3.96
N GLU A 301 -12.12 -48.69 2.89
CA GLU A 301 -12.00 -48.10 1.56
C GLU A 301 -13.39 -47.66 1.05
N SER A 302 -13.46 -46.44 0.52
CA SER A 302 -14.63 -45.98 -0.22
C SER A 302 -14.78 -46.74 -1.56
N ASN A 303 -16.03 -47.03 -1.94
CA ASN A 303 -16.38 -47.56 -3.25
C ASN A 303 -16.66 -46.46 -4.29
N SER A 304 -16.50 -45.18 -3.94
CA SER A 304 -16.72 -44.06 -4.86
C SER A 304 -15.64 -44.04 -5.96
N PHE A 305 -16.06 -44.10 -7.22
CA PHE A 305 -15.19 -43.88 -8.38
C PHE A 305 -15.64 -42.59 -9.05
N SER A 306 -14.88 -41.51 -8.85
CA SER A 306 -15.22 -40.19 -9.39
C SER A 306 -14.55 -39.97 -10.75
N VAL A 307 -15.23 -39.21 -11.60
CA VAL A 307 -14.77 -38.85 -12.94
C VAL A 307 -14.69 -37.34 -13.04
N PHE A 308 -13.51 -36.81 -13.34
CA PHE A 308 -13.28 -35.38 -13.51
C PHE A 308 -13.34 -34.98 -14.99
N PHE A 309 -14.25 -34.05 -15.28
CA PHE A 309 -14.52 -33.51 -16.62
C PHE A 309 -13.96 -32.10 -16.75
N ASN A 310 -13.27 -31.86 -17.87
CA ASN A 310 -12.81 -30.57 -18.36
C ASN A 310 -13.72 -30.09 -19.52
N SER A 311 -13.49 -28.88 -20.05
CA SER A 311 -14.36 -28.22 -21.04
C SER A 311 -14.44 -28.94 -22.40
N THR A 312 -13.50 -29.84 -22.69
CA THR A 312 -13.45 -30.65 -23.92
C THR A 312 -13.69 -32.13 -23.65
N SER A 313 -14.08 -32.48 -22.43
CA SER A 313 -14.19 -33.87 -22.00
C SER A 313 -15.52 -34.48 -22.39
N PHE A 314 -15.51 -35.75 -22.76
CA PHE A 314 -16.73 -36.55 -22.87
C PHE A 314 -16.46 -37.99 -22.44
N LEU A 315 -17.50 -38.61 -21.90
CA LEU A 315 -17.53 -40.03 -21.54
C LEU A 315 -18.68 -40.70 -22.30
N ARG A 316 -18.38 -41.77 -23.02
CA ARG A 316 -19.38 -42.59 -23.72
C ARG A 316 -19.48 -43.95 -23.06
N LEU A 317 -20.70 -44.30 -22.63
CA LEU A 317 -21.04 -45.57 -22.01
C LEU A 317 -22.16 -46.28 -22.79
N PRO A 318 -22.13 -47.62 -22.88
CA PRO A 318 -23.23 -48.40 -23.45
C PRO A 318 -24.39 -48.51 -22.46
N GLY A 319 -25.61 -48.67 -22.98
CA GLY A 319 -26.79 -49.05 -22.20
C GLY A 319 -27.72 -49.94 -23.03
N GLN A 320 -28.95 -50.17 -22.57
CA GLN A 320 -29.91 -51.02 -23.26
C GLN A 320 -30.48 -50.31 -24.51
N SER A 321 -30.49 -50.99 -25.66
CA SER A 321 -31.13 -50.52 -26.89
C SER A 321 -32.59 -50.99 -26.98
N ASP A 322 -33.44 -50.22 -27.65
CA ASP A 322 -34.87 -50.53 -27.90
C ASP A 322 -35.70 -50.77 -26.62
N SER A 323 -35.30 -50.15 -25.51
CA SER A 323 -36.08 -50.15 -24.26
C SER A 323 -37.15 -49.06 -24.29
N ASP A 324 -38.36 -49.40 -23.82
CA ASP A 324 -39.47 -48.45 -23.64
C ASP A 324 -39.32 -47.60 -22.36
N THR A 325 -38.24 -47.81 -21.61
CA THR A 325 -37.93 -47.13 -20.34
C THR A 325 -36.49 -46.62 -20.34
N LEU A 326 -36.28 -45.43 -19.77
CA LEU A 326 -34.97 -44.81 -19.58
C LEU A 326 -34.84 -44.38 -18.12
N SER A 327 -33.90 -44.99 -17.41
CA SER A 327 -33.53 -44.64 -16.04
C SER A 327 -32.06 -44.24 -16.02
N VAL A 328 -31.78 -43.01 -15.61
CA VAL A 328 -30.40 -42.53 -15.43
C VAL A 328 -30.30 -41.81 -14.10
N SER A 329 -29.36 -42.22 -13.27
CA SER A 329 -29.02 -41.50 -12.06
C SER A 329 -27.52 -41.23 -11.98
N LEU A 330 -27.16 -40.08 -11.44
CA LEU A 330 -25.76 -39.69 -11.24
C LEU A 330 -25.67 -38.69 -10.09
N SER A 331 -24.51 -38.61 -9.46
CA SER A 331 -24.17 -37.49 -8.59
C SER A 331 -23.16 -36.59 -9.28
N PHE A 332 -23.32 -35.28 -9.19
CA PHE A 332 -22.40 -34.32 -9.76
C PHE A 332 -22.07 -33.18 -8.79
N ARG A 333 -20.91 -32.55 -8.98
CA ARG A 333 -20.57 -31.27 -8.35
C ARG A 333 -19.81 -30.36 -9.30
N THR A 334 -20.12 -29.06 -9.28
CA THR A 334 -19.50 -28.05 -10.16
C THR A 334 -19.65 -26.64 -9.59
N TRP A 335 -18.82 -25.71 -10.08
CA TRP A 335 -18.97 -24.26 -9.86
C TRP A 335 -19.66 -23.55 -11.03
N ASN A 336 -19.79 -24.21 -12.19
CA ASN A 336 -20.36 -23.60 -13.36
C ASN A 336 -21.89 -23.62 -13.29
N PRO A 337 -22.58 -22.49 -13.54
CA PRO A 337 -24.04 -22.46 -13.53
C PRO A 337 -24.68 -23.14 -14.74
N ASN A 338 -23.90 -23.44 -15.78
CA ASN A 338 -24.37 -24.07 -17.02
C ASN A 338 -23.42 -25.20 -17.45
N GLY A 339 -23.96 -26.28 -18.00
CA GLY A 339 -23.16 -27.38 -18.55
C GLY A 339 -23.97 -28.63 -18.88
N LEU A 340 -23.59 -29.34 -19.94
CA LEU A 340 -24.23 -30.58 -20.39
C LEU A 340 -23.82 -31.77 -19.50
N LEU A 341 -24.75 -32.30 -18.69
CA LEU A 341 -24.49 -33.46 -17.83
C LEU A 341 -24.55 -34.77 -18.64
N MET A 342 -25.61 -34.95 -19.41
CA MET A 342 -25.85 -36.18 -20.16
C MET A 342 -26.62 -35.92 -21.46
N PHE A 343 -26.30 -36.69 -22.50
CA PHE A 343 -27.01 -36.72 -23.77
C PHE A 343 -27.16 -38.17 -24.26
N THR A 344 -28.34 -38.52 -24.78
CA THR A 344 -28.56 -39.82 -25.44
C THR A 344 -29.48 -39.68 -26.66
N PRO A 345 -29.13 -40.28 -27.81
CA PRO A 345 -30.06 -40.41 -28.92
C PRO A 345 -31.14 -41.46 -28.59
N LEU A 346 -32.38 -41.14 -28.96
CA LEU A 346 -33.48 -42.09 -29.00
C LEU A 346 -33.61 -42.65 -30.42
N ALA A 347 -34.37 -43.74 -30.60
CA ALA A 347 -34.70 -44.24 -31.93
C ALA A 347 -35.38 -43.15 -32.79
N ASP A 348 -36.27 -42.36 -32.18
CA ASP A 348 -36.99 -41.25 -32.78
C ASP A 348 -36.87 -39.97 -31.92
N GLY A 349 -35.66 -39.42 -31.81
CA GLY A 349 -35.40 -38.18 -31.07
C GLY A 349 -34.13 -38.18 -30.23
N TRP A 350 -34.13 -37.42 -29.13
CA TRP A 350 -33.00 -37.34 -28.18
C TRP A 350 -33.44 -36.83 -26.80
N VAL A 351 -32.63 -37.13 -25.79
CA VAL A 351 -32.76 -36.61 -24.42
C VAL A 351 -31.45 -35.93 -24.03
N GLU A 352 -31.57 -34.71 -23.50
CA GLU A 352 -30.48 -33.90 -22.95
C GLU A 352 -30.80 -33.58 -21.50
N VAL A 353 -29.83 -33.83 -20.60
CA VAL A 353 -29.87 -33.41 -19.21
C VAL A 353 -28.68 -32.48 -19.01
N GLY A 354 -28.94 -31.27 -18.54
CA GLY A 354 -27.88 -30.30 -18.30
C GLY A 354 -28.24 -29.31 -17.22
N MET A 355 -27.36 -28.36 -16.99
CA MET A 355 -27.59 -27.26 -16.08
C MET A 355 -27.83 -25.96 -16.83
N THR A 356 -28.79 -25.19 -16.36
CA THR A 356 -29.10 -23.83 -16.83
C THR A 356 -29.38 -22.93 -15.62
N GLU A 357 -28.58 -21.87 -15.45
CA GLU A 357 -28.70 -20.91 -14.34
C GLU A 357 -28.73 -21.57 -12.94
N GLY A 358 -27.93 -22.62 -12.75
CA GLY A 358 -27.83 -23.34 -11.46
C GLY A 358 -29.01 -24.27 -11.16
N LYS A 359 -29.84 -24.60 -12.16
CA LYS A 359 -30.92 -25.60 -12.09
C LYS A 359 -30.63 -26.75 -13.02
N VAL A 360 -31.07 -27.97 -12.68
CA VAL A 360 -31.03 -29.11 -13.61
C VAL A 360 -32.22 -29.01 -14.55
N THR A 361 -31.94 -29.00 -15.85
CA THR A 361 -32.90 -28.92 -16.95
C THR A 361 -32.82 -30.16 -17.81
N VAL A 362 -33.98 -30.73 -18.14
CA VAL A 362 -34.11 -31.86 -19.06
C VAL A 362 -34.86 -31.40 -20.30
N TYR A 363 -34.24 -31.61 -21.46
CA TYR A 363 -34.82 -31.36 -22.77
C TYR A 363 -35.01 -32.69 -23.49
N MET A 364 -36.26 -33.05 -23.80
CA MET A 364 -36.57 -34.23 -24.60
C MET A 364 -37.23 -33.81 -25.90
N ASN A 365 -36.77 -34.37 -27.01
CA ASN A 365 -37.44 -34.29 -28.29
C ASN A 365 -37.85 -35.68 -28.75
N VAL A 366 -39.14 -35.90 -29.01
CA VAL A 366 -39.69 -37.17 -29.48
C VAL A 366 -40.47 -36.94 -30.78
N THR A 367 -40.13 -37.64 -31.86
CA THR A 367 -40.60 -37.33 -33.22
C THR A 367 -41.68 -38.26 -33.78
N GLN A 368 -42.16 -39.26 -33.04
CA GLN A 368 -43.00 -40.34 -33.58
C GLN A 368 -44.35 -39.92 -34.22
N LYS A 369 -44.94 -38.76 -33.87
CA LYS A 369 -46.22 -38.27 -34.48
C LYS A 369 -46.32 -36.76 -34.69
N LYS A 370 -45.68 -35.96 -33.83
CA LYS A 370 -45.43 -34.51 -33.91
C LYS A 370 -44.14 -34.24 -33.15
N ASN A 371 -43.37 -33.23 -33.55
CA ASN A 371 -42.16 -32.80 -32.83
C ASN A 371 -42.58 -32.20 -31.47
N THR A 372 -42.68 -33.05 -30.45
CA THR A 372 -43.07 -32.66 -29.09
C THR A 372 -41.81 -32.41 -28.28
N ARG A 373 -41.61 -31.15 -27.88
CA ARG A 373 -40.52 -30.75 -26.98
C ARG A 373 -41.01 -30.75 -25.54
N ILE A 374 -40.27 -31.40 -24.65
CA ILE A 374 -40.55 -31.46 -23.22
C ILE A 374 -39.40 -30.82 -22.48
N ASP A 375 -39.74 -29.85 -21.62
CA ASP A 375 -38.80 -29.10 -20.80
C ASP A 375 -39.16 -29.33 -19.32
N ILE A 376 -38.27 -29.94 -18.55
CA ILE A 376 -38.41 -30.14 -17.10
C ILE A 376 -37.26 -29.39 -16.42
N SER A 377 -37.52 -28.66 -15.35
CA SER A 377 -36.47 -28.01 -14.55
C SER A 377 -36.70 -28.22 -13.07
N SER A 378 -35.65 -28.57 -12.31
CA SER A 378 -35.72 -28.71 -10.85
C SER A 378 -34.43 -28.22 -10.16
N GLY A 379 -34.57 -27.89 -8.88
CA GLY A 379 -33.53 -27.36 -8.01
C GLY A 379 -33.22 -25.87 -8.23
N SER A 380 -32.26 -25.35 -7.45
CA SER A 380 -31.73 -24.00 -7.55
C SER A 380 -30.39 -23.88 -6.85
N GLY A 381 -29.42 -23.20 -7.46
CA GLY A 381 -28.11 -22.98 -6.86
C GLY A 381 -27.26 -24.24 -6.76
N LEU A 382 -27.45 -25.22 -7.65
CA LEU A 382 -26.76 -26.52 -7.66
C LEU A 382 -25.29 -26.45 -8.15
N ASN A 383 -24.76 -25.24 -8.27
CA ASN A 383 -23.38 -24.93 -8.66
C ASN A 383 -22.59 -24.36 -7.47
N ASP A 384 -22.81 -24.94 -6.29
CA ASP A 384 -22.24 -24.56 -4.99
C ASP A 384 -21.03 -25.43 -4.59
N GLY A 385 -20.53 -26.26 -5.52
CA GLY A 385 -19.44 -27.19 -5.30
C GLY A 385 -19.81 -28.46 -4.52
N GLN A 386 -21.04 -28.61 -4.02
CA GLN A 386 -21.48 -29.79 -3.27
C GLN A 386 -21.94 -30.91 -4.20
N TRP A 387 -21.93 -32.14 -3.68
CA TRP A 387 -22.48 -33.29 -4.38
C TRP A 387 -24.01 -33.21 -4.41
N HIS A 388 -24.56 -33.10 -5.61
CA HIS A 388 -25.98 -33.21 -5.87
C HIS A 388 -26.30 -34.50 -6.60
N SER A 389 -27.38 -35.18 -6.21
CA SER A 389 -27.86 -36.37 -6.91
C SER A 389 -28.97 -36.01 -7.89
N VAL A 390 -28.92 -36.55 -9.10
CA VAL A 390 -29.92 -36.37 -10.15
C VAL A 390 -30.45 -37.73 -10.54
N HIS A 391 -31.77 -37.86 -10.56
CA HIS A 391 -32.45 -39.06 -10.98
C HIS A 391 -33.49 -38.71 -12.05
N LEU A 392 -33.28 -39.21 -13.26
CA LEU A 392 -34.21 -39.08 -14.38
C LEU A 392 -34.83 -40.45 -14.68
N ASN A 393 -36.15 -40.54 -14.52
CA ASN A 393 -36.94 -41.69 -14.96
C ASN A 393 -37.91 -41.27 -16.04
N ALA A 394 -37.77 -41.82 -17.23
CA ALA A 394 -38.75 -41.71 -18.31
C ALA A 394 -39.37 -43.09 -18.56
N LEU A 395 -40.68 -43.17 -18.33
CA LEU A 395 -41.51 -44.36 -18.48
C LEU A 395 -42.58 -44.09 -19.54
N GLU A 396 -43.30 -45.14 -19.93
CA GLU A 396 -44.46 -44.99 -20.80
C GLU A 396 -45.48 -44.04 -20.15
N ASN A 397 -45.78 -42.92 -20.83
CA ASN A 397 -46.69 -41.83 -20.43
C ASN A 397 -46.14 -40.72 -19.51
N TYR A 398 -44.97 -40.82 -18.89
CA TYR A 398 -44.41 -39.67 -18.14
C TYR A 398 -42.90 -39.74 -17.94
N ALA A 399 -42.28 -38.57 -17.81
CA ALA A 399 -40.93 -38.43 -17.28
C ALA A 399 -40.95 -37.72 -15.91
N MET A 400 -40.02 -38.11 -15.05
CA MET A 400 -39.85 -37.62 -13.69
C MET A 400 -38.38 -37.28 -13.45
N LEU A 401 -38.13 -36.05 -13.00
CA LEU A 401 -36.82 -35.57 -12.56
C LEU A 401 -36.87 -35.39 -11.04
N THR A 402 -35.91 -35.97 -10.33
CA THR A 402 -35.70 -35.80 -8.88
C THR A 402 -34.29 -35.30 -8.63
N VAL A 403 -34.13 -34.32 -7.73
CA VAL A 403 -32.82 -33.78 -7.34
C VAL A 403 -32.66 -33.93 -5.82
N ASP A 404 -31.52 -34.43 -5.35
CA ASP A 404 -31.19 -34.63 -3.93
C ASP A 404 -32.16 -35.50 -3.13
N GLY A 405 -32.98 -36.31 -3.83
CA GLY A 405 -33.96 -37.19 -3.20
C GLY A 405 -35.11 -36.46 -2.49
N ASP A 406 -35.24 -35.14 -2.67
CA ASP A 406 -36.30 -34.34 -2.05
C ASP A 406 -37.61 -34.49 -2.84
N GLU A 407 -38.67 -34.96 -2.18
CA GLU A 407 -40.00 -35.08 -2.80
C GLU A 407 -40.51 -33.72 -3.31
N ALA A 408 -40.14 -32.61 -2.67
CA ALA A 408 -40.51 -31.26 -3.11
C ALA A 408 -39.80 -30.83 -4.42
N SER A 409 -38.67 -31.48 -4.74
CA SER A 409 -37.92 -31.25 -5.99
C SER A 409 -38.40 -32.14 -7.15
N THR A 410 -39.34 -33.04 -6.93
CA THR A 410 -39.77 -34.01 -7.95
C THR A 410 -40.70 -33.34 -8.96
N VAL A 411 -40.31 -33.28 -10.22
CA VAL A 411 -41.11 -32.69 -11.30
C VAL A 411 -41.51 -33.78 -12.30
N ARG A 412 -42.81 -33.87 -12.59
CA ARG A 412 -43.39 -34.85 -13.54
C ARG A 412 -43.96 -34.16 -14.77
N THR A 413 -43.83 -34.78 -15.93
CA THR A 413 -44.41 -34.28 -17.19
C THR A 413 -45.92 -34.47 -17.22
N ALA A 414 -46.65 -33.48 -17.74
CA ALA A 414 -48.09 -33.58 -17.97
C ALA A 414 -48.46 -34.24 -19.32
N ILE A 415 -47.49 -34.45 -20.21
CA ILE A 415 -47.70 -34.94 -21.59
C ILE A 415 -47.27 -36.41 -21.67
N PRO A 416 -48.12 -37.31 -22.21
CA PRO A 416 -47.73 -38.70 -22.43
C PRO A 416 -46.61 -38.83 -23.47
N ILE A 417 -45.58 -39.57 -23.10
CA ILE A 417 -44.41 -39.88 -23.95
C ILE A 417 -44.33 -41.36 -24.28
N GLN A 418 -43.82 -41.65 -25.48
CA GLN A 418 -43.31 -42.96 -25.88
C GLN A 418 -41.85 -42.77 -26.28
N ILE A 419 -40.95 -43.54 -25.68
CA ILE A 419 -39.51 -43.45 -25.91
C ILE A 419 -38.98 -44.83 -26.30
N GLN A 420 -37.96 -44.85 -27.16
CA GLN A 420 -37.18 -46.05 -27.46
C GLN A 420 -35.70 -45.67 -27.42
N THR A 421 -34.93 -46.32 -26.56
CA THR A 421 -33.52 -45.95 -26.30
C THR A 421 -32.58 -46.36 -27.44
N GLY A 422 -31.61 -45.51 -27.78
CA GLY A 422 -30.58 -45.81 -28.80
C GLY A 422 -29.36 -46.61 -28.28
N GLY A 423 -29.33 -46.98 -27.00
CA GLY A 423 -28.29 -47.82 -26.40
C GLY A 423 -26.91 -47.18 -26.16
N THR A 424 -26.74 -45.87 -26.37
CA THR A 424 -25.48 -45.15 -26.11
C THR A 424 -25.72 -43.88 -25.32
N TYR A 425 -24.96 -43.67 -24.26
CA TYR A 425 -25.08 -42.52 -23.36
C TYR A 425 -23.78 -41.72 -23.35
N TYR A 426 -23.89 -40.41 -23.49
CA TYR A 426 -22.78 -39.46 -23.43
C TYR A 426 -22.89 -38.64 -22.16
N PHE A 427 -21.79 -38.46 -21.43
CA PHE A 427 -21.71 -37.64 -20.23
C PHE A 427 -20.64 -36.56 -20.39
N GLY A 428 -20.90 -35.39 -19.83
CA GLY A 428 -19.93 -34.30 -19.70
C GLY A 428 -19.70 -33.43 -20.93
N GLY A 429 -20.04 -33.90 -22.13
CA GLY A 429 -19.80 -33.16 -23.37
C GLY A 429 -20.43 -33.83 -24.58
N ASN A 430 -20.54 -33.07 -25.67
CA ASN A 430 -21.20 -33.53 -26.89
C ASN A 430 -20.18 -33.97 -27.96
N PHE A 431 -20.55 -35.00 -28.71
CA PHE A 431 -19.75 -35.53 -29.81
C PHE A 431 -20.12 -34.83 -31.13
N LEU A 432 -19.13 -34.28 -31.82
CA LEU A 432 -19.27 -33.71 -33.17
C LEU A 432 -19.45 -34.81 -34.22
N LEU A 433 -20.68 -35.28 -34.47
CA LEU A 433 -21.00 -35.99 -35.73
C LEU A 433 -22.48 -36.06 -36.13
N THR A 434 -23.39 -35.39 -35.41
CA THR A 434 -24.78 -35.23 -35.87
C THR A 434 -25.14 -33.76 -35.97
N ASN A 435 -25.94 -33.43 -36.99
CA ASN A 435 -26.32 -32.07 -37.40
C ASN A 435 -27.24 -31.34 -36.38
N THR A 436 -27.22 -31.76 -35.12
CA THR A 436 -28.03 -31.27 -34.00
C THR A 436 -27.13 -30.46 -33.07
N ARG A 437 -27.09 -29.14 -33.26
CA ARG A 437 -26.37 -28.22 -32.36
C ARG A 437 -27.07 -28.22 -30.99
N SER A 438 -26.56 -29.00 -30.02
CA SER A 438 -26.83 -28.70 -28.61
C SER A 438 -26.28 -27.30 -28.32
N LEU A 439 -27.08 -26.44 -27.71
CA LEU A 439 -26.70 -25.06 -27.36
C LEU A 439 -25.87 -25.00 -26.07
N GLN A 440 -25.79 -26.10 -25.32
CA GLN A 440 -25.13 -26.15 -24.02
C GLN A 440 -23.61 -26.38 -24.16
N ARG A 441 -22.83 -25.74 -23.29
CA ARG A 441 -21.38 -25.98 -23.17
C ARG A 441 -21.14 -27.35 -22.52
N SER A 442 -20.01 -27.98 -22.80
CA SER A 442 -19.57 -29.17 -22.05
C SER A 442 -19.50 -28.88 -20.56
N PHE A 443 -19.88 -29.85 -19.75
CA PHE A 443 -19.79 -29.78 -18.30
C PHE A 443 -18.33 -29.86 -17.84
N GLN A 444 -18.01 -29.01 -16.86
CA GLN A 444 -16.76 -29.06 -16.11
C GLN A 444 -17.12 -29.33 -14.66
N GLY A 445 -16.53 -30.35 -14.06
CA GLY A 445 -16.92 -30.80 -12.72
C GLY A 445 -16.59 -32.25 -12.50
N CYS A 446 -17.17 -32.81 -11.45
CA CYS A 446 -17.04 -34.22 -11.15
C CYS A 446 -18.39 -34.91 -11.25
N MET A 447 -18.37 -36.16 -11.73
CA MET A 447 -19.51 -37.06 -11.62
C MET A 447 -19.11 -38.35 -10.91
N GLN A 448 -20.03 -38.94 -10.18
CA GLN A 448 -19.89 -40.27 -9.57
C GLN A 448 -21.25 -40.97 -9.51
N MET A 449 -21.25 -42.24 -9.11
CA MET A 449 -22.49 -43.03 -8.95
C MET A 449 -23.37 -43.04 -10.21
N ILE A 450 -22.75 -43.10 -11.40
CA ILE A 450 -23.45 -43.10 -12.69
C ILE A 450 -24.14 -44.45 -12.87
N HIS A 451 -25.48 -44.45 -12.82
CA HIS A 451 -26.32 -45.59 -13.16
C HIS A 451 -26.99 -45.36 -14.52
N ILE A 452 -26.96 -46.39 -15.34
CA ILE A 452 -27.67 -46.46 -16.62
C ILE A 452 -28.58 -47.68 -16.54
N ASP A 453 -29.87 -47.47 -16.78
CA ASP A 453 -30.89 -48.52 -16.71
C ASP A 453 -30.84 -49.27 -15.36
N ASP A 454 -30.72 -48.52 -14.25
CA ASP A 454 -30.57 -49.00 -12.86
C ASP A 454 -29.30 -49.81 -12.55
N HIS A 455 -28.33 -49.88 -13.47
CA HIS A 455 -27.04 -50.55 -13.27
C HIS A 455 -25.90 -49.54 -13.10
N LEU A 456 -25.09 -49.70 -12.05
CA LEU A 456 -23.89 -48.86 -11.83
C LEU A 456 -22.85 -49.14 -12.92
N ALA A 457 -22.40 -48.08 -13.60
CA ALA A 457 -21.38 -48.18 -14.64
C ALA A 457 -20.02 -48.64 -14.08
N ASP A 458 -19.41 -49.66 -14.69
CA ASP A 458 -18.07 -50.13 -14.32
C ASP A 458 -16.98 -49.25 -14.94
N LEU A 459 -16.61 -48.20 -14.22
CA LEU A 459 -15.58 -47.25 -14.64
C LEU A 459 -14.15 -47.81 -14.53
N ARG A 460 -13.93 -48.94 -13.83
CA ARG A 460 -12.63 -49.62 -13.81
C ARG A 460 -12.40 -50.40 -15.10
N ALA A 461 -13.45 -51.09 -15.58
CA ALA A 461 -13.42 -51.72 -16.89
C ALA A 461 -13.18 -50.69 -18.00
N LEU A 462 -13.69 -49.45 -17.85
CA LEU A 462 -13.43 -48.33 -18.76
C LEU A 462 -11.95 -47.91 -18.74
N GLU A 463 -11.31 -47.77 -17.57
CA GLU A 463 -9.88 -47.45 -17.46
C GLU A 463 -9.00 -48.49 -18.17
N GLN A 464 -9.41 -49.76 -18.12
CA GLN A 464 -8.74 -50.89 -18.79
C GLN A 464 -9.04 -50.98 -20.29
N GLY A 465 -9.93 -50.12 -20.83
CA GLY A 465 -10.33 -50.13 -22.24
C GLY A 465 -11.26 -51.28 -22.63
N LEU A 466 -11.96 -51.87 -21.66
CA LEU A 466 -12.87 -53.01 -21.89
C LEU A 466 -14.31 -52.58 -22.25
N ILE A 467 -14.74 -51.39 -21.81
CA ILE A 467 -16.08 -50.85 -22.02
C ILE A 467 -16.00 -49.35 -22.31
N GLY A 468 -16.87 -48.84 -23.18
CA GLY A 468 -17.01 -47.41 -23.43
C GLY A 468 -15.78 -46.75 -24.07
N THR A 469 -15.82 -45.42 -24.18
CA THR A 469 -14.70 -44.59 -24.66
C THR A 469 -14.74 -43.22 -23.98
N PHE A 470 -13.60 -42.58 -23.76
CA PHE A 470 -13.53 -41.23 -23.18
C PHE A 470 -12.43 -40.39 -23.83
N GLU A 471 -12.54 -39.07 -23.71
CA GLU A 471 -11.50 -38.12 -24.12
C GLU A 471 -11.33 -37.01 -23.07
N ASN A 472 -10.08 -36.61 -22.79
CA ASN A 472 -9.72 -35.52 -21.86
C ASN A 472 -10.30 -35.64 -20.44
N ILE A 473 -10.59 -36.86 -19.97
CA ILE A 473 -11.12 -37.13 -18.62
C ILE A 473 -10.00 -37.59 -17.70
N SER A 474 -10.10 -37.27 -16.40
CA SER A 474 -9.31 -37.95 -15.36
C SER A 474 -10.21 -38.89 -14.57
N LEU A 475 -9.86 -40.18 -14.59
CA LEU A 475 -10.58 -41.23 -13.89
C LEU A 475 -10.08 -41.37 -12.45
N ASP A 476 -10.98 -41.75 -11.55
CA ASP A 476 -10.73 -41.97 -10.13
C ASP A 476 -10.08 -40.77 -9.43
N MET A 477 -10.58 -39.58 -9.77
CA MET A 477 -10.11 -38.29 -9.28
C MET A 477 -11.25 -37.26 -9.38
N CYS A 478 -11.36 -36.39 -8.39
CA CYS A 478 -12.21 -35.21 -8.45
C CYS A 478 -11.43 -33.96 -8.05
N ALA A 479 -10.83 -33.30 -9.03
CA ALA A 479 -9.93 -32.16 -8.84
C ALA A 479 -10.64 -30.79 -8.98
N ILE A 480 -11.83 -30.66 -8.38
CA ILE A 480 -12.51 -29.36 -8.30
C ILE A 480 -11.85 -28.49 -7.22
N ILE A 481 -11.67 -27.20 -7.50
CA ILE A 481 -10.97 -26.24 -6.63
C ILE A 481 -11.95 -25.15 -6.23
N ASP A 482 -12.07 -24.88 -4.93
CA ASP A 482 -12.74 -23.70 -4.42
C ASP A 482 -11.75 -22.52 -4.39
N ARG A 483 -11.91 -21.59 -5.32
CA ARG A 483 -11.10 -20.36 -5.45
C ARG A 483 -11.58 -19.22 -4.56
N CYS A 484 -12.68 -19.41 -3.83
CA CYS A 484 -13.14 -18.46 -2.82
C CYS A 484 -12.72 -18.85 -1.40
N VAL A 485 -11.98 -19.95 -1.24
CA VAL A 485 -11.48 -20.43 0.05
C VAL A 485 -9.98 -20.72 -0.03
N PRO A 486 -9.13 -19.95 0.67
CA PRO A 486 -9.47 -18.80 1.51
C PRO A 486 -10.05 -17.63 0.69
N ASN A 487 -10.85 -16.78 1.33
CA ASN A 487 -11.46 -15.64 0.64
C ASN A 487 -10.39 -14.60 0.27
N HIS A 488 -10.07 -14.52 -1.02
CA HIS A 488 -9.14 -13.54 -1.58
C HIS A 488 -9.74 -12.14 -1.77
N CYS A 489 -11.03 -11.96 -1.46
CA CYS A 489 -11.68 -10.66 -1.46
C CYS A 489 -11.50 -10.00 -0.10
N GLU A 490 -10.65 -8.99 -0.07
CA GLU A 490 -10.24 -8.28 1.13
C GLU A 490 -11.32 -7.31 1.63
N HIS A 491 -11.14 -6.76 2.84
CA HIS A 491 -12.01 -5.76 3.45
C HIS A 491 -13.51 -6.11 3.45
N GLY A 492 -13.84 -7.40 3.63
CA GLY A 492 -15.22 -7.90 3.66
C GLY A 492 -15.88 -8.03 2.28
N GLY A 493 -15.11 -7.98 1.21
CA GLY A 493 -15.58 -8.23 -0.15
C GLY A 493 -16.23 -9.62 -0.30
N ARG A 494 -17.30 -9.69 -1.09
CA ARG A 494 -18.01 -10.97 -1.34
C ARG A 494 -17.39 -11.69 -2.53
N CYS A 495 -16.89 -12.90 -2.30
CA CYS A 495 -16.35 -13.75 -3.35
C CYS A 495 -17.46 -14.54 -4.06
N SER A 496 -17.32 -14.64 -5.38
CA SER A 496 -18.09 -15.54 -6.24
C SER A 496 -17.12 -16.21 -7.21
N GLN A 497 -17.44 -17.37 -7.77
CA GLN A 497 -16.51 -18.05 -8.67
C GLN A 497 -17.17 -18.77 -9.83
N THR A 498 -16.36 -19.02 -10.85
CA THR A 498 -16.61 -19.95 -11.95
C THR A 498 -15.49 -20.99 -11.97
N TRP A 499 -15.51 -21.88 -12.97
CA TRP A 499 -14.46 -22.87 -13.13
C TRP A 499 -13.06 -22.29 -13.32
N ASP A 500 -12.93 -21.14 -13.97
CA ASP A 500 -11.63 -20.59 -14.39
C ASP A 500 -11.14 -19.44 -13.49
N THR A 501 -12.04 -18.72 -12.83
CA THR A 501 -11.70 -17.53 -12.05
C THR A 501 -12.69 -17.29 -10.90
N PHE A 502 -12.25 -16.62 -9.84
CA PHE A 502 -13.14 -16.04 -8.84
C PHE A 502 -13.45 -14.58 -9.19
N ASN A 503 -14.34 -13.89 -8.50
CA ASN A 503 -14.67 -12.48 -8.66
C ASN A 503 -15.06 -11.88 -7.31
N CYS A 504 -14.53 -10.69 -7.02
CA CYS A 504 -14.84 -9.96 -5.80
C CYS A 504 -15.86 -8.86 -6.06
N ASN A 505 -16.92 -8.84 -5.27
CA ASN A 505 -17.84 -7.72 -5.19
C ASN A 505 -17.42 -6.82 -4.02
N CYS A 506 -16.84 -5.66 -4.36
CA CYS A 506 -16.37 -4.66 -3.39
C CYS A 506 -17.44 -3.63 -3.00
N SER A 507 -18.68 -3.79 -3.48
CA SER A 507 -19.75 -2.81 -3.24
C SER A 507 -20.04 -2.67 -1.74
N GLY A 508 -19.99 -1.43 -1.25
CA GLY A 508 -20.27 -1.11 0.16
C GLY A 508 -19.10 -1.37 1.13
N THR A 509 -17.92 -1.74 0.64
CA THR A 509 -16.72 -1.96 1.48
C THR A 509 -15.89 -0.71 1.70
N GLY A 510 -15.93 0.27 0.79
CA GLY A 510 -14.99 1.40 0.78
C GLY A 510 -13.75 1.19 -0.09
N TYR A 511 -13.61 0.00 -0.71
CA TYR A 511 -12.46 -0.41 -1.50
C TYR A 511 -12.85 -0.81 -2.94
N THR A 512 -11.83 -0.89 -3.80
CA THR A 512 -11.91 -1.22 -5.24
C THR A 512 -10.74 -2.11 -5.66
N GLY A 513 -10.65 -2.41 -6.96
CA GLY A 513 -9.66 -3.35 -7.50
C GLY A 513 -10.19 -4.77 -7.59
N ALA A 514 -9.41 -5.66 -8.21
CA ALA A 514 -9.82 -7.04 -8.48
C ALA A 514 -10.05 -7.88 -7.20
N THR A 515 -9.40 -7.50 -6.10
CA THR A 515 -9.46 -8.17 -4.78
C THR A 515 -10.01 -7.28 -3.67
N CYS A 516 -10.54 -6.10 -3.98
CA CYS A 516 -10.98 -5.11 -2.98
C CYS A 516 -9.86 -4.62 -2.05
N HIS A 517 -8.62 -4.60 -2.53
CA HIS A 517 -7.45 -4.17 -1.76
C HIS A 517 -7.29 -2.64 -1.75
N THR A 518 -7.56 -1.98 -2.89
CA THR A 518 -7.24 -0.56 -3.10
C THR A 518 -8.34 0.36 -2.57
N SER A 519 -8.00 1.22 -1.61
CA SER A 519 -8.92 2.20 -1.02
C SER A 519 -9.48 3.18 -2.05
N MET A 520 -10.76 3.55 -1.90
CA MET A 520 -11.38 4.62 -2.70
C MET A 520 -11.12 6.02 -2.15
N TYR A 521 -10.58 6.14 -0.94
CA TYR A 521 -10.50 7.39 -0.20
C TYR A 521 -9.05 7.84 -0.02
N GLN A 522 -8.85 9.12 0.28
CA GLN A 522 -7.52 9.66 0.56
C GLN A 522 -7.17 9.44 2.02
N GLN A 523 -5.87 9.45 2.34
CA GLN A 523 -5.39 9.05 3.66
C GLN A 523 -5.66 10.13 4.72
N SER A 524 -5.73 11.40 4.30
CA SER A 524 -5.95 12.52 5.22
C SER A 524 -6.63 13.72 4.58
N CYS A 525 -7.05 14.67 5.42
CA CYS A 525 -7.52 15.97 4.97
C CYS A 525 -6.42 16.78 4.27
N GLU A 526 -5.16 16.58 4.66
CA GLU A 526 -3.98 17.21 4.05
C GLU A 526 -3.88 16.83 2.57
N GLU A 527 -3.99 15.54 2.28
CA GLU A 527 -3.94 15.01 0.92
C GLU A 527 -5.08 15.55 0.05
N TYR A 528 -6.31 15.61 0.58
CA TYR A 528 -7.44 16.21 -0.14
C TYR A 528 -7.21 17.68 -0.48
N LYS A 529 -6.62 18.48 0.42
CA LYS A 529 -6.28 19.88 0.15
C LYS A 529 -5.28 19.98 -1.01
N HIS A 530 -4.26 19.13 -1.04
CA HIS A 530 -3.26 19.09 -2.11
C HIS A 530 -3.79 18.59 -3.46
N GLN A 531 -4.96 17.92 -3.46
CA GLN A 531 -5.72 17.61 -4.68
C GLN A 531 -6.69 18.73 -5.10
N GLY A 532 -6.65 19.89 -4.44
CA GLY A 532 -7.49 21.05 -4.75
C GLY A 532 -8.92 20.98 -4.21
N LYS A 533 -9.19 20.14 -3.20
CA LYS A 533 -10.48 20.10 -2.51
C LYS A 533 -10.61 21.23 -1.48
N SER A 534 -11.85 21.56 -1.11
CA SER A 534 -12.19 22.61 -0.13
C SER A 534 -12.75 22.03 1.18
N SER A 535 -12.88 22.84 2.23
CA SER A 535 -13.44 22.41 3.53
C SER A 535 -14.79 21.69 3.37
N GLY A 536 -15.00 20.65 4.16
CA GLY A 536 -16.18 19.80 4.04
C GLY A 536 -16.07 18.52 4.83
N SER A 537 -17.01 17.61 4.63
CA SER A 537 -16.96 16.29 5.23
C SER A 537 -16.51 15.25 4.22
N TYR A 538 -15.46 14.51 4.58
CA TYR A 538 -14.77 13.56 3.72
C TYR A 538 -14.66 12.21 4.41
N TRP A 539 -14.61 11.15 3.62
CA TRP A 539 -14.14 9.85 4.07
C TRP A 539 -12.63 9.85 3.95
N ILE A 540 -11.93 9.39 4.99
CA ILE A 540 -10.49 9.18 4.95
C ILE A 540 -10.17 7.72 5.27
N ASP A 541 -9.03 7.27 4.77
CA ASP A 541 -8.49 5.94 5.00
C ASP A 541 -6.98 6.03 5.32
N PRO A 542 -6.62 6.32 6.58
CA PRO A 542 -5.24 6.66 6.96
C PRO A 542 -4.22 5.55 6.73
N ASP A 543 -4.60 4.29 6.78
CA ASP A 543 -3.76 3.13 6.51
C ASP A 543 -3.94 2.60 5.07
N GLY A 544 -4.99 2.97 4.35
CA GLY A 544 -5.17 2.59 2.94
C GLY A 544 -5.57 1.12 2.88
N SER A 545 -4.75 0.26 2.27
CA SER A 545 -5.00 -1.19 2.21
C SER A 545 -4.79 -1.93 3.55
N GLY A 546 -4.72 -1.20 4.66
CA GLY A 546 -4.54 -1.75 6.01
C GLY A 546 -5.85 -2.24 6.63
N SER A 547 -5.78 -2.65 7.90
CA SER A 547 -6.93 -3.26 8.59
C SER A 547 -8.02 -2.27 9.04
N ILE A 548 -7.73 -0.97 9.08
CA ILE A 548 -8.67 0.03 9.59
C ILE A 548 -9.65 0.42 8.48
N SER A 549 -10.95 0.19 8.71
CA SER A 549 -11.96 0.57 7.73
C SER A 549 -12.04 2.10 7.55
N PRO A 550 -12.38 2.61 6.34
CA PRO A 550 -12.51 4.04 6.09
C PRO A 550 -13.59 4.67 6.96
N PHE A 551 -13.40 5.92 7.36
CA PHE A 551 -14.34 6.62 8.22
C PHE A 551 -14.48 8.10 7.88
N ARG A 552 -15.58 8.67 8.34
CA ARG A 552 -15.98 10.03 7.97
C ARG A 552 -15.44 11.05 8.98
N VAL A 553 -14.76 12.06 8.46
CA VAL A 553 -14.23 13.20 9.22
C VAL A 553 -14.74 14.52 8.67
N ASN A 554 -14.52 15.61 9.42
CA ASN A 554 -14.76 16.96 8.93
C ASN A 554 -13.41 17.67 8.75
N CYS A 555 -13.10 18.07 7.53
CA CYS A 555 -11.87 18.76 7.18
C CYS A 555 -12.11 20.26 7.11
N ASP A 556 -11.32 21.03 7.85
CA ASP A 556 -11.22 22.47 7.69
C ASP A 556 -9.91 22.85 6.98
N MET A 557 -10.03 23.46 5.81
CA MET A 557 -8.97 23.75 4.86
C MET A 557 -8.97 25.24 4.41
N THR A 558 -9.58 26.14 5.18
CA THR A 558 -9.71 27.56 4.84
C THR A 558 -8.43 28.37 5.07
N GLU A 559 -7.62 27.97 6.04
CA GLU A 559 -6.41 28.68 6.44
C GLU A 559 -5.15 27.96 5.91
N GLU A 560 -3.95 28.48 6.23
CA GLU A 560 -2.69 27.80 5.93
C GLU A 560 -2.56 26.45 6.65
N LYS A 561 -3.29 26.26 7.77
CA LYS A 561 -3.31 25.04 8.58
C LYS A 561 -4.56 24.23 8.28
N ILE A 562 -4.37 22.93 8.02
CA ILE A 562 -5.45 21.99 7.71
C ILE A 562 -5.81 21.20 8.96
N TRP A 563 -7.10 21.18 9.30
CA TRP A 563 -7.62 20.53 10.49
C TRP A 563 -8.51 19.34 10.15
N THR A 564 -8.21 18.19 10.73
CA THR A 564 -9.08 17.01 10.79
C THR A 564 -9.86 17.03 12.10
N MET A 565 -11.19 17.03 12.03
CA MET A 565 -12.06 17.14 13.20
C MET A 565 -12.92 15.89 13.40
N LEU A 566 -12.86 15.32 14.61
CA LEU A 566 -13.70 14.21 15.06
C LEU A 566 -14.72 14.73 16.08
N LYS A 567 -16.01 14.63 15.72
CA LYS A 567 -17.11 15.07 16.58
C LYS A 567 -17.47 13.98 17.60
N ASN A 568 -17.68 14.41 18.84
CA ASN A 568 -18.25 13.58 19.89
C ASN A 568 -19.78 13.72 19.94
N ASN A 569 -20.45 12.86 20.69
CA ASN A 569 -21.90 12.82 20.86
C ASN A 569 -22.47 13.81 21.90
N LEU A 570 -21.61 14.49 22.67
CA LEU A 570 -22.04 15.36 23.76
C LEU A 570 -22.45 16.74 23.22
N SER A 571 -23.63 17.21 23.64
CA SER A 571 -24.06 18.57 23.32
C SER A 571 -23.34 19.59 24.19
N PRO A 572 -23.03 20.81 23.70
CA PRO A 572 -22.51 21.87 24.54
C PRO A 572 -23.43 22.16 25.72
N GLN A 573 -22.84 22.48 26.88
CA GLN A 573 -23.55 22.80 28.12
C GLN A 573 -24.48 21.67 28.63
N THR A 574 -24.07 20.42 28.46
CA THR A 574 -24.81 19.25 28.97
C THR A 574 -24.83 19.25 30.49
N SER A 575 -26.03 19.22 31.08
CA SER A 575 -26.22 19.16 32.54
C SER A 575 -25.77 17.81 33.12
N VAL A 576 -25.09 17.85 34.26
CA VAL A 576 -24.65 16.65 34.99
C VAL A 576 -25.72 16.26 35.99
N THR A 577 -26.55 15.25 35.67
CA THR A 577 -27.65 14.78 36.53
C THR A 577 -27.41 13.37 37.06
N SER A 578 -27.58 13.23 38.39
CA SER A 578 -27.49 12.03 39.24
C SER A 578 -26.09 11.42 39.45
N ALA A 579 -25.59 11.59 40.67
CA ALA A 579 -24.44 10.89 41.20
C ALA A 579 -24.76 9.41 41.54
N ASP A 580 -23.78 8.53 41.41
CA ASP A 580 -23.82 7.14 41.86
C ASP A 580 -23.90 7.02 43.39
N GLN A 581 -23.95 5.78 43.93
CA GLN A 581 -23.97 5.54 45.37
C GLN A 581 -22.74 6.09 46.12
N GLU A 582 -21.65 6.41 45.40
CA GLU A 582 -20.43 7.03 45.93
C GLU A 582 -20.43 8.57 45.81
N GLY A 583 -21.48 9.18 45.25
CA GLY A 583 -21.59 10.63 45.11
C GLY A 583 -20.91 11.21 43.87
N LYS A 584 -20.53 10.39 42.87
CA LYS A 584 -19.88 10.82 41.62
C LYS A 584 -20.80 10.64 40.41
N ALA A 585 -20.81 11.61 39.50
CA ALA A 585 -21.47 11.50 38.21
C ALA A 585 -20.43 11.17 37.13
N VAL A 586 -20.71 10.15 36.31
CA VAL A 586 -19.84 9.70 35.23
C VAL A 586 -20.50 10.00 33.89
N LEU A 587 -19.84 10.83 33.07
CA LEU A 587 -20.23 11.08 31.68
C LEU A 587 -19.29 10.31 30.76
N GLN A 588 -19.86 9.41 29.96
CA GLN A 588 -19.16 8.69 28.90
C GLN A 588 -19.26 9.48 27.59
N ILE A 589 -18.14 9.72 26.93
CA ILE A 589 -18.04 10.46 25.67
C ILE A 589 -17.72 9.46 24.56
N THR A 590 -18.60 9.36 23.58
CA THR A 590 -18.40 8.45 22.43
C THR A 590 -18.19 9.27 21.16
N TYR A 591 -17.21 8.87 20.36
CA TYR A 591 -16.98 9.40 19.02
C TYR A 591 -17.61 8.46 17.99
N ASN A 592 -18.02 8.98 16.84
CA ASN A 592 -18.57 8.17 15.76
C ASN A 592 -17.46 7.47 14.93
N VAL A 593 -16.45 6.93 15.62
CA VAL A 593 -15.24 6.27 15.12
C VAL A 593 -14.72 5.31 16.20
N THR A 594 -13.97 4.28 15.80
CA THR A 594 -13.32 3.34 16.73
C THR A 594 -12.04 3.93 17.34
N ASP A 595 -11.55 3.33 18.42
CA ASP A 595 -10.29 3.77 19.05
C ASP A 595 -9.09 3.65 18.11
N GLU A 596 -9.07 2.63 17.25
CA GLU A 596 -8.04 2.44 16.21
C GLU A 596 -8.07 3.57 15.17
N GLN A 597 -9.26 4.01 14.75
CA GLN A 597 -9.44 5.14 13.82
C GLN A 597 -9.04 6.48 14.46
N VAL A 598 -9.28 6.67 15.75
CA VAL A 598 -8.80 7.85 16.47
C VAL A 598 -7.27 7.83 16.57
N LEU A 599 -6.68 6.65 16.84
CA LEU A 599 -5.24 6.50 16.95
C LEU A 599 -4.54 6.80 15.61
N SER A 600 -5.11 6.39 14.48
CA SER A 600 -4.51 6.65 13.16
C SER A 600 -4.46 8.15 12.83
N VAL A 601 -5.47 8.93 13.22
CA VAL A 601 -5.45 10.41 13.07
C VAL A 601 -4.51 11.07 14.07
N THR A 602 -4.54 10.69 15.34
CA THR A 602 -3.71 11.34 16.38
C THR A 602 -2.22 11.00 16.26
N SER A 603 -1.87 9.79 15.81
CA SER A 603 -0.47 9.39 15.62
C SER A 603 0.19 10.15 14.47
N SER A 604 -0.49 10.26 13.33
CA SER A 604 -0.04 10.98 12.13
C SER A 604 -0.03 12.49 12.30
N ALA A 605 -0.92 13.05 13.12
CA ALA A 605 -0.99 14.49 13.35
C ALA A 605 0.26 15.05 14.06
N GLU A 606 0.67 16.25 13.66
CA GLU A 606 1.74 16.99 14.34
C GLU A 606 1.26 17.54 15.69
N TYR A 607 0.02 18.04 15.70
CA TYR A 607 -0.59 18.68 16.86
C TYR A 607 -2.07 18.36 16.93
N CYS A 608 -2.59 18.12 18.14
CA CYS A 608 -4.02 17.98 18.38
C CYS A 608 -4.46 18.80 19.58
N ASP A 609 -5.64 19.37 19.49
CA ASP A 609 -6.31 20.02 20.61
C ASP A 609 -7.76 19.57 20.78
N GLN A 610 -8.26 19.77 21.99
CA GLN A 610 -9.66 19.57 22.32
C GLN A 610 -10.12 20.60 23.33
N TYR A 611 -11.22 21.28 23.03
CA TYR A 611 -11.82 22.27 23.93
C TYR A 611 -12.61 21.60 25.04
N VAL A 612 -12.42 22.05 26.29
CA VAL A 612 -13.21 21.62 27.44
C VAL A 612 -13.65 22.84 28.25
N ALA A 613 -14.90 22.82 28.72
CA ALA A 613 -15.42 23.83 29.64
C ALA A 613 -16.29 23.19 30.72
N TYR A 614 -16.08 23.65 31.96
CA TYR A 614 -16.85 23.27 33.12
C TYR A 614 -17.55 24.50 33.68
N ALA A 615 -18.86 24.59 33.45
CA ALA A 615 -19.70 25.63 34.02
C ALA A 615 -20.32 25.11 35.31
N CYS A 616 -20.25 25.91 36.36
CA CYS A 616 -20.57 25.49 37.73
C CYS A 616 -21.43 26.51 38.46
N ARG A 617 -22.23 26.01 39.39
CA ARG A 617 -22.99 26.79 40.35
C ARG A 617 -23.00 26.03 41.66
N MET A 618 -22.36 26.59 42.68
CA MET A 618 -22.06 25.90 43.94
C MET A 618 -21.42 24.51 43.74
N SER A 619 -20.55 24.36 42.76
CA SER A 619 -19.87 23.10 42.43
C SER A 619 -18.39 23.35 42.18
N ARG A 620 -17.52 22.64 42.91
CA ARG A 620 -16.06 22.80 42.84
C ARG A 620 -15.44 21.83 41.84
N LEU A 621 -14.34 22.24 41.23
CA LEU A 621 -13.66 21.50 40.17
C LEU A 621 -12.41 20.79 40.69
N LEU A 622 -11.37 21.55 41.07
CA LEU A 622 -10.06 21.02 41.49
C LEU A 622 -9.86 21.03 43.01
N ASN A 623 -10.78 21.67 43.76
CA ASN A 623 -10.74 21.75 45.22
C ASN A 623 -9.45 22.42 45.75
N THR A 624 -9.09 23.56 45.17
CA THR A 624 -7.86 24.31 45.48
C THR A 624 -8.05 25.32 46.63
N PRO A 625 -7.01 25.70 47.40
CA PRO A 625 -5.59 25.34 47.26
C PRO A 625 -5.18 23.97 47.83
N ASP A 626 -5.93 23.43 48.80
CA ASP A 626 -5.64 22.15 49.45
C ASP A 626 -6.82 21.18 49.31
N GLY A 627 -6.62 20.07 48.60
CA GLY A 627 -7.68 19.08 48.40
C GLY A 627 -7.41 18.06 47.29
N VAL A 628 -8.17 16.96 47.31
CA VAL A 628 -8.25 16.03 46.18
C VAL A 628 -9.22 16.63 45.14
N PRO A 629 -8.87 16.66 43.84
CA PRO A 629 -9.75 17.16 42.79
C PRO A 629 -11.09 16.40 42.77
N PHE A 630 -12.19 17.15 42.74
CA PHE A 630 -13.54 16.60 42.63
C PHE A 630 -13.86 16.12 41.22
N THR A 631 -13.30 16.80 40.22
CA THR A 631 -13.54 16.51 38.82
C THR A 631 -12.24 16.15 38.11
N TRP A 632 -12.28 15.14 37.25
CA TRP A 632 -11.18 14.75 36.39
C TRP A 632 -11.72 14.18 35.09
N TRP A 633 -10.88 14.13 34.06
CA TRP A 633 -11.21 13.48 32.81
C TRP A 633 -10.30 12.28 32.59
N VAL A 634 -10.74 11.39 31.70
CA VAL A 634 -10.03 10.18 31.32
C VAL A 634 -9.67 10.28 29.85
N GLY A 635 -8.41 9.98 29.55
CA GLY A 635 -7.87 10.01 28.20
C GLY A 635 -7.96 8.68 27.46
N ARG A 636 -7.31 8.60 26.30
CA ARG A 636 -7.32 7.41 25.42
C ARG A 636 -6.73 6.15 26.07
N ALA A 637 -5.76 6.27 26.97
CA ALA A 637 -5.13 5.14 27.65
C ALA A 637 -5.83 4.74 28.96
N ASN A 638 -7.08 5.16 29.14
CA ASN A 638 -7.87 4.97 30.35
C ASN A 638 -7.20 5.53 31.62
N GLU A 639 -6.44 6.61 31.45
CA GLU A 639 -5.65 7.24 32.50
C GLU A 639 -6.34 8.51 33.03
N ARG A 640 -6.23 8.77 34.34
CA ARG A 640 -6.90 9.90 35.01
C ARG A 640 -6.07 11.18 34.91
N HIS A 641 -6.69 12.22 34.38
CA HIS A 641 -6.11 13.56 34.25
C HIS A 641 -6.87 14.60 35.07
N SER A 642 -6.16 15.28 35.98
CA SER A 642 -6.75 16.29 36.88
C SER A 642 -6.35 17.73 36.54
N TYR A 643 -5.67 17.94 35.41
CA TYR A 643 -5.50 19.27 34.85
C TYR A 643 -6.70 19.61 33.96
N TRP A 644 -7.05 20.88 33.86
CA TRP A 644 -8.21 21.35 33.10
C TRP A 644 -7.79 22.33 31.99
N GLY A 645 -8.72 22.67 31.10
CA GLY A 645 -8.46 23.51 29.92
C GLY A 645 -7.59 24.74 30.21
N GLY A 646 -6.58 24.96 29.37
CA GLY A 646 -5.58 26.03 29.54
C GLY A 646 -4.43 25.70 30.51
N SER A 647 -4.42 24.51 31.11
CA SER A 647 -3.38 24.04 32.04
C SER A 647 -2.65 22.79 31.52
N GLY A 648 -1.47 22.50 32.09
CA GLY A 648 -0.64 21.36 31.71
C GLY A 648 -0.70 20.16 32.69
N PRO A 649 -0.27 18.95 32.27
CA PRO A 649 -0.17 17.77 33.12
C PRO A 649 0.59 18.06 34.41
N GLY A 650 0.06 17.56 35.53
CA GLY A 650 0.61 17.78 36.87
C GLY A 650 0.31 19.15 37.48
N ILE A 651 -0.19 20.13 36.70
CA ILE A 651 -0.53 21.46 37.19
C ILE A 651 -1.97 21.46 37.72
N LYS A 652 -2.12 21.58 39.04
CA LYS A 652 -3.43 21.65 39.74
C LYS A 652 -4.01 23.07 39.77
N LYS A 653 -4.01 23.74 38.62
CA LYS A 653 -4.59 25.07 38.44
C LYS A 653 -5.38 25.11 37.13
N CYS A 654 -6.44 25.91 37.08
CA CYS A 654 -7.12 26.26 35.83
C CYS A 654 -6.40 27.43 35.14
N SER A 655 -6.80 27.77 33.90
CA SER A 655 -6.23 28.91 33.16
C SER A 655 -6.17 30.18 34.01
N CYS A 656 -7.25 30.49 34.74
CA CYS A 656 -7.29 31.70 35.57
C CYS A 656 -6.26 31.69 36.71
N GLY A 657 -5.92 30.51 37.22
CA GLY A 657 -4.96 30.33 38.31
C GLY A 657 -3.51 30.46 37.84
N ILE A 658 -3.26 30.27 36.54
CA ILE A 658 -1.98 30.52 35.88
C ILE A 658 -1.86 32.01 35.54
N GLU A 659 -2.93 32.63 35.04
CA GLU A 659 -2.98 34.05 34.67
C GLU A 659 -3.17 35.00 35.86
N HIS A 660 -3.41 34.46 37.06
CA HIS A 660 -3.68 35.23 38.29
C HIS A 660 -4.93 36.14 38.21
N ASN A 661 -5.98 35.70 37.50
CA ASN A 661 -7.22 36.46 37.29
C ASN A 661 -8.51 35.72 37.71
N CYS A 662 -8.40 34.68 38.56
CA CYS A 662 -9.56 33.95 39.09
C CYS A 662 -10.52 34.87 39.88
N THR A 663 -11.80 34.48 39.96
CA THR A 663 -12.85 35.25 40.66
C THR A 663 -12.52 35.50 42.13
N ASP A 664 -11.94 34.51 42.82
CA ASP A 664 -11.38 34.66 44.14
C ASP A 664 -9.86 34.39 44.06
N PRO A 665 -9.00 35.37 44.38
CA PRO A 665 -7.54 35.20 44.35
C PRO A 665 -7.00 34.08 45.26
N LYS A 666 -7.80 33.57 46.21
CA LYS A 666 -7.42 32.46 47.10
C LYS A 666 -7.56 31.08 46.45
N HIS A 667 -8.29 30.98 45.35
CA HIS A 667 -8.55 29.74 44.63
C HIS A 667 -7.87 29.73 43.26
N TYR A 668 -7.61 28.55 42.70
CA TYR A 668 -6.90 28.40 41.42
C TYR A 668 -7.82 28.09 40.23
N CYS A 669 -9.14 28.10 40.44
CA CYS A 669 -10.18 27.91 39.45
C CYS A 669 -11.39 28.79 39.81
N HIS A 670 -12.14 29.28 38.82
CA HIS A 670 -13.35 30.08 39.05
C HIS A 670 -14.43 29.29 39.81
N CYS A 671 -14.56 28.00 39.52
CA CYS A 671 -15.53 27.11 40.13
C CYS A 671 -15.21 26.71 41.57
N ASP A 672 -13.93 26.77 41.95
CA ASP A 672 -13.52 26.44 43.32
C ASP A 672 -13.96 27.49 44.35
N ALA A 673 -14.37 28.69 43.90
CA ALA A 673 -14.94 29.75 44.76
C ALA A 673 -16.37 29.44 45.27
N ASP A 674 -16.98 28.34 44.84
CA ASP A 674 -18.27 27.80 45.33
C ASP A 674 -19.44 28.81 45.35
N LEU A 675 -19.54 29.64 44.31
CA LEU A 675 -20.53 30.72 44.24
C LEU A 675 -21.91 30.27 43.75
N ARG A 676 -22.98 30.95 44.21
CA ARG A 676 -24.37 30.75 43.77
C ARG A 676 -24.66 31.25 42.34
N THR A 677 -23.76 32.05 41.79
CA THR A 677 -23.80 32.54 40.41
C THR A 677 -23.00 31.61 39.52
N TRP A 678 -23.46 31.41 38.29
CA TRP A 678 -22.71 30.63 37.30
C TRP A 678 -21.30 31.20 37.09
N ARG A 679 -20.33 30.29 37.10
CA ARG A 679 -18.93 30.50 36.73
C ARG A 679 -18.51 29.41 35.76
N GLU A 680 -17.42 29.65 35.06
CA GLU A 680 -16.92 28.70 34.06
C GLU A 680 -15.40 28.68 34.09
N ASP A 681 -14.83 27.48 34.08
CA ASP A 681 -13.41 27.24 33.81
C ASP A 681 -13.32 26.50 32.48
N ALA A 682 -12.71 27.15 31.48
CA ALA A 682 -12.63 26.66 30.11
C ALA A 682 -11.22 26.80 29.52
N GLY A 683 -10.92 25.99 28.51
CA GLY A 683 -9.70 26.12 27.72
C GLY A 683 -9.42 24.90 26.85
N LEU A 684 -8.25 24.90 26.20
CA LEU A 684 -7.81 23.80 25.35
C LEU A 684 -6.98 22.79 26.13
N LEU A 685 -7.22 21.51 25.85
CA LEU A 685 -6.32 20.41 26.14
C LEU A 685 -5.45 20.19 24.90
N VAL A 686 -4.13 20.23 25.04
CA VAL A 686 -3.18 20.26 23.90
C VAL A 686 -2.18 19.09 23.92
N TYR A 687 -2.27 18.21 24.92
CA TYR A 687 -1.37 17.06 25.06
C TYR A 687 -1.92 15.89 24.26
N LYS A 688 -1.43 15.78 23.02
CA LYS A 688 -1.85 14.79 22.02
C LYS A 688 -1.95 13.36 22.57
N ASP A 689 -0.97 12.95 23.39
CA ASP A 689 -0.90 11.58 23.89
C ASP A 689 -1.98 11.20 24.90
N HIS A 690 -2.66 12.18 25.49
CA HIS A 690 -3.77 11.97 26.41
C HIS A 690 -5.14 12.04 25.70
N LEU A 691 -5.20 12.69 24.55
CA LEU A 691 -6.44 12.92 23.81
C LEU A 691 -6.86 11.68 23.00
N PRO A 692 -8.16 11.51 22.70
CA PRO A 692 -9.28 12.37 23.09
C PRO A 692 -9.79 12.13 24.52
N VAL A 693 -10.64 13.05 25.00
CA VAL A 693 -11.43 12.85 26.22
C VAL A 693 -12.46 11.75 25.98
N SER A 694 -12.35 10.63 26.69
CA SER A 694 -13.26 9.47 26.61
C SER A 694 -14.30 9.46 27.74
N GLN A 695 -13.96 10.01 28.90
CA GLN A 695 -14.85 10.08 30.06
C GLN A 695 -14.56 11.32 30.90
N VAL A 696 -15.58 11.88 31.55
CA VAL A 696 -15.43 12.92 32.58
C VAL A 696 -16.19 12.49 33.84
N VAL A 697 -15.51 12.56 34.98
CA VAL A 697 -16.06 12.21 36.29
C VAL A 697 -16.17 13.48 37.12
N VAL A 698 -17.36 13.74 37.66
CA VAL A 698 -17.69 14.94 38.44
C VAL A 698 -18.15 14.52 39.84
N GLY A 699 -17.42 14.93 40.87
CA GLY A 699 -17.66 14.50 42.26
C GLY A 699 -18.47 15.46 43.14
N ASP A 700 -18.52 16.76 42.84
CA ASP A 700 -19.19 17.75 43.72
C ASP A 700 -20.59 18.13 43.21
N THR A 701 -21.41 17.17 42.75
CA THR A 701 -22.80 17.40 42.29
C THR A 701 -23.86 16.75 43.17
N SER A 702 -23.45 16.00 44.20
CA SER A 702 -24.35 15.34 45.16
C SER A 702 -24.89 16.28 46.25
N ARG A 703 -24.25 17.44 46.44
CA ARG A 703 -24.65 18.45 47.43
C ARG A 703 -25.85 19.27 46.96
N ALA A 704 -26.79 19.55 47.86
CA ALA A 704 -27.97 20.36 47.56
C ALA A 704 -27.61 21.75 47.03
N GLY A 705 -28.14 22.11 45.87
CA GLY A 705 -27.87 23.38 45.18
C GLY A 705 -26.61 23.40 44.31
N SER A 706 -25.84 22.30 44.29
CA SER A 706 -24.70 22.14 43.40
C SER A 706 -25.15 21.70 42.01
N GLU A 707 -24.79 22.47 40.99
CA GLU A 707 -25.10 22.21 39.59
C GLU A 707 -23.84 22.39 38.74
N ALA A 708 -23.66 21.49 37.78
CA ALA A 708 -22.56 21.55 36.82
C ALA A 708 -23.05 21.26 35.39
N LYS A 709 -22.44 21.93 34.43
CA LYS A 709 -22.64 21.74 32.99
C LYS A 709 -21.29 21.57 32.31
N LEU A 710 -21.21 20.61 31.41
CA LEU A 710 -19.99 20.26 30.70
C LEU A 710 -20.12 20.58 29.21
N THR A 711 -19.05 21.10 28.62
CA THR A 711 -18.89 21.23 27.17
C THR A 711 -17.59 20.56 26.76
N ILE A 712 -17.66 19.59 25.85
CA ILE A 712 -16.49 18.94 25.23
C ILE A 712 -16.57 19.20 23.72
N GLY A 713 -15.59 19.93 23.19
CA GLY A 713 -15.48 20.22 21.77
C GLY A 713 -15.05 19.00 20.95
N PRO A 714 -15.09 19.08 19.61
CA PRO A 714 -14.51 18.04 18.76
C PRO A 714 -13.01 17.91 19.02
N LEU A 715 -12.47 16.70 18.83
CA LEU A 715 -11.02 16.54 18.73
C LEU A 715 -10.57 17.16 17.41
N LYS A 716 -9.64 18.10 17.45
CA LYS A 716 -9.06 18.73 16.27
C LYS A 716 -7.60 18.37 16.17
N CYS A 717 -7.18 17.85 15.03
CA CYS A 717 -5.80 17.50 14.75
C CYS A 717 -5.35 18.19 13.47
N GLN A 718 -4.11 18.69 13.45
CA GLN A 718 -3.51 19.35 12.29
C GLN A 718 -2.19 18.70 11.90
N GLY A 719 -1.87 18.83 10.61
CA GLY A 719 -0.69 18.25 10.00
C GLY A 719 -0.83 16.74 9.74
N ASP A 720 0.03 16.24 8.86
CA ASP A 720 0.11 14.83 8.50
C ASP A 720 1.59 14.45 8.29
N ARG A 721 2.17 13.83 9.32
CA ARG A 721 3.56 13.36 9.29
C ARG A 721 3.79 12.31 8.21
N ASN A 722 2.79 11.48 7.89
CA ASN A 722 2.95 10.44 6.88
C ASN A 722 3.00 11.04 5.48
N PHE A 723 2.18 12.06 5.21
CA PHE A 723 2.19 12.77 3.93
C PHE A 723 3.46 13.62 3.72
N TRP A 724 3.97 14.24 4.78
CA TRP A 724 5.15 15.11 4.72
C TRP A 724 6.49 14.39 4.94
N ASN A 725 6.48 13.13 5.37
CA ASN A 725 7.65 12.26 5.49
C ASN A 725 8.39 12.14 4.14
N ALA A 726 9.52 12.82 4.02
CA ALA A 726 10.23 13.02 2.76
C ALA A 726 11.75 12.89 2.91
N ALA A 727 12.42 12.51 1.82
CA ALA A 727 13.87 12.48 1.71
C ALA A 727 14.33 13.01 0.35
N SER A 728 15.49 13.67 0.34
CA SER A 728 16.12 14.25 -0.85
C SER A 728 17.42 13.51 -1.20
N PHE A 729 17.47 12.89 -2.36
CA PHE A 729 18.62 12.17 -2.91
C PHE A 729 19.46 13.13 -3.74
N THR A 730 20.64 13.49 -3.20
CA THR A 730 21.51 14.54 -3.78
C THR A 730 22.58 14.01 -4.73
N SER A 731 22.81 12.69 -4.73
CA SER A 731 23.75 12.03 -5.62
C SER A 731 23.15 10.72 -6.16
N PRO A 732 23.37 10.35 -7.44
CA PRO A 732 22.90 9.09 -8.02
C PRO A 732 23.50 7.82 -7.37
N ALA A 733 24.47 7.97 -6.46
CA ALA A 733 25.01 6.86 -5.67
C ALA A 733 24.33 6.72 -4.28
N SER A 734 23.43 7.63 -3.93
CA SER A 734 22.78 7.67 -2.62
C SER A 734 21.55 6.78 -2.62
N TYR A 735 21.31 6.08 -1.51
CA TYR A 735 20.15 5.23 -1.34
C TYR A 735 19.79 5.11 0.13
N LEU A 736 18.51 4.85 0.40
CA LEU A 736 18.05 4.39 1.71
C LEU A 736 17.85 2.87 1.64
N HIS A 737 18.10 2.18 2.74
CA HIS A 737 17.74 0.77 2.88
C HIS A 737 16.89 0.55 4.13
N PHE A 738 15.95 -0.37 4.01
CA PHE A 738 15.03 -0.79 5.06
C PHE A 738 14.99 -2.33 5.16
N PRO A 739 14.59 -2.89 6.32
CA PRO A 739 14.26 -4.30 6.41
C PRO A 739 13.28 -4.70 5.31
N SER A 740 13.50 -5.87 4.71
CA SER A 740 12.60 -6.36 3.66
C SER A 740 11.18 -6.54 4.20
N PHE A 741 10.18 -6.20 3.39
CA PHE A 741 8.79 -6.49 3.71
C PHE A 741 8.46 -7.93 3.33
N ARG A 742 7.56 -8.57 4.08
CA ARG A 742 7.04 -9.88 3.69
C ARG A 742 6.04 -9.67 2.58
N GLY A 743 6.28 -10.27 1.41
CA GLY A 743 5.27 -10.31 0.36
C GLY A 743 3.99 -10.93 0.92
N GLU A 744 2.86 -10.28 0.72
CA GLU A 744 1.54 -10.85 0.98
C GLU A 744 0.94 -11.32 -0.36
N THR A 745 -0.27 -11.89 -0.34
CA THR A 745 -0.98 -12.30 -1.58
C THR A 745 -1.30 -11.11 -2.47
N SER A 746 -1.50 -9.94 -1.84
CA SER A 746 -1.60 -8.63 -2.47
C SER A 746 -0.45 -7.78 -1.98
N THR A 747 0.12 -6.95 -2.83
CA THR A 747 1.18 -6.00 -2.46
C THR A 747 0.92 -4.70 -3.16
N ASP A 748 0.70 -3.63 -2.40
CA ASP A 748 0.57 -2.28 -2.90
C ASP A 748 1.74 -1.40 -2.47
N ILE A 749 2.18 -0.54 -3.36
CA ILE A 749 3.27 0.40 -3.16
C ILE A 749 2.78 1.75 -3.65
N SER A 750 2.85 2.76 -2.79
CA SER A 750 2.55 4.14 -3.15
C SER A 750 3.61 5.10 -2.64
N PHE A 751 3.95 6.10 -3.46
CA PHE A 751 4.85 7.18 -3.08
C PHE A 751 4.69 8.37 -4.02
N TYR A 752 5.21 9.51 -3.59
CA TYR A 752 5.37 10.69 -4.43
C TYR A 752 6.84 10.90 -4.76
N PHE A 753 7.14 11.40 -5.96
CA PHE A 753 8.48 11.80 -6.36
C PHE A 753 8.48 13.18 -7.02
N LYS A 754 9.63 13.84 -6.96
CA LYS A 754 9.93 15.10 -7.64
C LYS A 754 11.37 15.05 -8.14
N THR A 755 11.62 15.34 -9.41
CA THR A 755 12.96 15.22 -10.02
C THR A 755 13.12 16.13 -11.23
N SER A 756 14.37 16.49 -11.57
CA SER A 756 14.74 17.03 -12.88
C SER A 756 15.43 16.01 -13.78
N SER A 757 15.69 14.80 -13.28
CA SER A 757 16.33 13.71 -14.02
C SER A 757 15.31 12.98 -14.88
N THR A 758 15.70 12.61 -16.09
CA THR A 758 14.89 11.76 -16.97
C THR A 758 14.98 10.27 -16.60
N HIS A 759 15.84 9.88 -15.68
CA HIS A 759 16.03 8.47 -15.29
C HIS A 759 16.29 8.35 -13.78
N GLY A 760 15.89 7.23 -13.20
CA GLY A 760 16.20 6.91 -11.80
C GLY A 760 15.48 5.66 -11.32
N VAL A 761 16.11 4.92 -10.42
CA VAL A 761 15.49 3.75 -9.77
C VAL A 761 14.85 4.19 -8.46
N PHE A 762 13.54 3.99 -8.33
CA PHE A 762 12.82 4.35 -7.11
C PHE A 762 12.98 3.27 -6.05
N LEU A 763 12.73 2.01 -6.40
CA LEU A 763 12.65 0.89 -5.46
C LEU A 763 13.22 -0.37 -6.10
N GLU A 764 14.04 -1.11 -5.35
CA GLU A 764 14.58 -2.44 -5.73
C GLU A 764 14.54 -3.38 -4.52
N ASN A 765 13.98 -4.58 -4.70
CA ASN A 765 14.03 -5.66 -3.71
C ASN A 765 14.28 -7.00 -4.42
N LEU A 766 15.24 -7.78 -3.93
CA LEU A 766 15.75 -8.99 -4.56
C LEU A 766 15.49 -10.24 -3.70
N GLY A 767 15.01 -11.29 -4.36
CA GLY A 767 14.75 -12.63 -3.85
C GLY A 767 15.55 -13.68 -4.63
N THR A 768 15.47 -14.94 -4.21
CA THR A 768 16.28 -16.03 -4.80
C THR A 768 15.87 -16.33 -6.26
N SER A 769 14.58 -16.22 -6.52
CA SER A 769 13.94 -16.31 -7.83
C SER A 769 13.07 -15.09 -8.13
N ASP A 770 12.77 -14.27 -7.12
CA ASP A 770 11.79 -13.20 -7.20
C ASP A 770 12.53 -11.86 -7.20
N PHE A 771 12.00 -10.85 -7.88
CA PHE A 771 12.46 -9.46 -7.70
C PHE A 771 11.30 -8.49 -7.84
N LEU A 772 11.48 -7.29 -7.31
CA LEU A 772 10.56 -6.17 -7.48
C LEU A 772 11.37 -4.91 -7.79
N HIS A 773 11.02 -4.22 -8.88
CA HIS A 773 11.77 -3.06 -9.38
C HIS A 773 10.83 -2.00 -9.96
N ILE A 774 11.00 -0.75 -9.53
CA ILE A 774 10.27 0.41 -10.07
C ILE A 774 11.27 1.49 -10.50
N GLU A 775 11.18 1.93 -11.77
CA GLU A 775 12.10 2.93 -12.33
C GLU A 775 11.41 3.98 -13.23
N LEU A 776 12.05 5.14 -13.33
CA LEU A 776 11.76 6.21 -14.28
C LEU A 776 12.67 6.09 -15.50
N LYS A 777 12.08 6.22 -16.69
CA LYS A 777 12.79 6.23 -17.98
C LYS A 777 12.14 7.21 -18.96
N GLY A 778 12.74 8.38 -19.12
CA GLY A 778 12.16 9.51 -19.86
C GLY A 778 10.87 10.00 -19.20
N SER A 779 9.77 9.93 -19.94
CA SER A 779 8.41 10.23 -19.44
C SER A 779 7.62 8.96 -19.12
N MET A 780 8.30 7.85 -18.83
CA MET A 780 7.69 6.55 -18.55
C MET A 780 8.10 6.04 -17.18
N VAL A 781 7.13 5.52 -16.42
CA VAL A 781 7.38 4.77 -15.19
C VAL A 781 7.18 3.29 -15.50
N ILE A 782 8.10 2.44 -15.03
CA ILE A 782 8.11 1.01 -15.28
C ILE A 782 8.06 0.29 -13.94
N PHE A 783 7.18 -0.71 -13.83
CA PHE A 783 7.07 -1.64 -12.71
C PHE A 783 7.35 -3.05 -13.23
N SER A 784 8.34 -3.73 -12.66
CA SER A 784 8.70 -5.09 -13.07
C SER A 784 8.91 -5.99 -11.87
N PHE A 785 8.45 -7.23 -12.00
CA PHE A 785 8.56 -8.26 -10.98
C PHE A 785 8.53 -9.66 -11.60
N ASP A 786 9.03 -10.66 -10.87
CA ASP A 786 9.00 -12.06 -11.30
C ASP A 786 7.85 -12.83 -10.62
N VAL A 787 7.20 -13.72 -11.39
CA VAL A 787 6.15 -14.61 -10.89
C VAL A 787 6.49 -16.05 -11.26
N GLY A 788 7.44 -16.66 -10.55
CA GLY A 788 8.02 -17.95 -10.95
C GLY A 788 9.13 -17.78 -11.99
N SER A 789 9.05 -18.47 -13.13
CA SER A 789 10.08 -18.42 -14.18
C SER A 789 9.86 -17.35 -15.26
N GLU A 790 8.81 -16.53 -15.15
CA GLU A 790 8.44 -15.50 -16.14
C GLU A 790 8.43 -14.09 -15.51
N ARG A 791 9.10 -13.15 -16.21
CA ARG A 791 9.18 -11.74 -15.83
C ARG A 791 7.98 -10.96 -16.34
N VAL A 792 7.29 -10.26 -15.44
CA VAL A 792 6.17 -9.38 -15.76
C VAL A 792 6.63 -7.93 -15.68
N GLU A 793 6.25 -7.13 -16.68
CA GLU A 793 6.59 -5.71 -16.78
C GLU A 793 5.37 -4.90 -17.22
N LEU A 794 5.09 -3.83 -16.47
CA LEU A 794 4.05 -2.82 -16.72
C LEU A 794 4.72 -1.47 -16.96
N SER A 795 4.18 -0.69 -17.88
CA SER A 795 4.78 0.59 -18.24
C SER A 795 3.71 1.64 -18.51
N VAL A 796 3.80 2.77 -17.83
CA VAL A 796 2.87 3.90 -17.98
C VAL A 796 3.61 5.10 -18.54
N HIS A 797 3.12 5.63 -19.66
CA HIS A 797 3.69 6.81 -20.33
C HIS A 797 2.88 8.07 -20.03
N SER A 798 3.56 9.13 -19.58
CA SER A 798 2.99 10.46 -19.41
C SER A 798 3.21 11.31 -20.66
N PRO A 799 2.19 12.04 -21.15
CA PRO A 799 2.33 12.96 -22.28
C PRO A 799 3.15 14.22 -21.93
N VAL A 800 3.28 14.53 -20.63
CA VAL A 800 4.12 15.62 -20.12
C VAL A 800 5.39 15.02 -19.52
N PRO A 801 6.57 15.65 -19.72
CA PRO A 801 7.81 15.22 -19.07
C PRO A 801 7.65 15.16 -17.55
N LEU A 802 8.11 14.07 -16.93
CA LEU A 802 8.00 13.82 -15.48
C LEU A 802 9.19 14.40 -14.68
N ASN A 803 10.08 15.09 -15.38
CA ASN A 803 11.28 15.69 -14.84
C ASN A 803 11.13 17.22 -14.76
N ASP A 804 9.94 17.68 -14.36
CA ASP A 804 9.48 19.07 -14.33
C ASP A 804 9.65 19.74 -12.96
N ASP A 805 10.35 19.08 -12.03
CA ASP A 805 10.48 19.48 -10.63
C ASP A 805 9.13 19.71 -9.91
N GLN A 806 8.06 19.03 -10.34
CA GLN A 806 6.78 18.95 -9.63
C GLN A 806 6.60 17.59 -8.95
N TRP A 807 5.66 17.52 -8.01
CA TRP A 807 5.30 16.26 -7.35
C TRP A 807 4.42 15.41 -8.27
N HIS A 808 4.83 14.16 -8.46
CA HIS A 808 4.05 13.12 -9.13
C HIS A 808 3.81 11.95 -8.20
N ARG A 809 2.66 11.29 -8.30
CA ARG A 809 2.25 10.12 -7.50
C ARG A 809 2.38 8.85 -8.32
N VAL A 810 3.05 7.84 -7.77
CA VAL A 810 3.14 6.49 -8.34
C VAL A 810 2.44 5.52 -7.41
N GLU A 811 1.59 4.67 -7.99
CA GLU A 811 0.88 3.60 -7.29
C GLU A 811 1.06 2.31 -8.08
N ALA A 812 1.59 1.28 -7.44
CA ALA A 812 1.76 -0.05 -8.03
C ALA A 812 1.09 -1.08 -7.13
N GLU A 813 0.31 -1.98 -7.72
CA GLU A 813 -0.38 -3.06 -7.02
C GLU A 813 -0.07 -4.38 -7.72
N LYS A 814 0.22 -5.44 -6.97
CA LYS A 814 0.31 -6.82 -7.45
C LYS A 814 -0.58 -7.69 -6.57
N ASN A 815 -1.61 -8.28 -7.14
CA ASN A 815 -2.49 -9.22 -6.44
C ASN A 815 -2.58 -10.55 -7.21
N ILE A 816 -3.35 -11.51 -6.66
CA ILE A 816 -3.52 -12.85 -7.24
C ILE A 816 -4.20 -12.84 -8.63
N LYS A 817 -4.91 -11.77 -8.99
CA LYS A 817 -5.62 -11.66 -10.28
C LYS A 817 -4.88 -10.81 -11.31
N GLU A 818 -4.37 -9.67 -10.89
CA GLU A 818 -3.75 -8.69 -11.76
C GLU A 818 -2.65 -7.90 -11.05
N ALA A 819 -1.78 -7.32 -11.86
CA ALA A 819 -0.89 -6.25 -11.47
C ALA A 819 -1.32 -4.96 -12.16
N VAL A 820 -1.15 -3.85 -11.44
CA VAL A 820 -1.57 -2.51 -11.84
C VAL A 820 -0.43 -1.54 -11.59
N LEU A 821 -0.18 -0.65 -12.54
CA LEU A 821 0.66 0.53 -12.36
C LEU A 821 -0.15 1.77 -12.71
N GLN A 822 -0.16 2.77 -11.83
CA GLN A 822 -0.88 4.01 -11.99
C GLN A 822 0.00 5.23 -11.68
N LEU A 823 -0.15 6.27 -12.49
CA LEU A 823 0.60 7.53 -12.40
C LEU A 823 -0.37 8.71 -12.31
N ASN A 824 -0.21 9.53 -11.28
CA ASN A 824 -1.01 10.73 -10.99
C ASN A 824 -2.53 10.49 -10.95
N GLY A 825 -2.96 9.26 -10.66
CA GLY A 825 -4.37 8.86 -10.69
C GLY A 825 -5.01 8.84 -12.09
N GLN A 826 -4.30 9.23 -13.15
CA GLN A 826 -4.86 9.41 -14.51
C GLN A 826 -4.43 8.32 -15.49
N TYR A 827 -3.16 7.96 -15.50
CA TYR A 827 -2.59 7.01 -16.45
C TYR A 827 -2.41 5.66 -15.76
N LYS A 828 -2.91 4.58 -16.38
CA LYS A 828 -2.93 3.24 -15.77
C LYS A 828 -2.63 2.15 -16.80
N ASP A 829 -1.85 1.16 -16.39
CA ASP A 829 -1.61 -0.10 -17.11
C ASP A 829 -2.01 -1.27 -16.20
N ILE A 830 -2.57 -2.33 -16.78
CA ILE A 830 -3.09 -3.51 -16.06
C ILE A 830 -2.67 -4.77 -16.80
N ARG A 831 -2.14 -5.75 -16.06
CA ARG A 831 -1.85 -7.09 -16.59
C ARG A 831 -2.40 -8.18 -15.70
N ALA A 832 -3.05 -9.18 -16.30
CA ALA A 832 -3.48 -10.37 -15.59
C ALA A 832 -2.28 -11.16 -15.05
N THR A 833 -2.35 -11.61 -13.80
CA THR A 833 -1.32 -12.45 -13.18
C THR A 833 -1.37 -13.85 -13.79
N PRO A 834 -0.23 -14.45 -14.19
CA PRO A 834 -0.21 -15.81 -14.71
C PRO A 834 -0.76 -16.82 -13.69
N PRO A 835 -1.61 -17.79 -14.10
CA PRO A 835 -2.20 -18.77 -13.18
C PRO A 835 -1.21 -19.79 -12.60
N GLN A 836 0.03 -19.83 -13.08
CA GLN A 836 1.09 -20.74 -12.62
C GLN A 836 2.23 -20.01 -11.88
N GLY A 837 2.01 -18.77 -11.47
CA GLY A 837 3.00 -17.97 -10.76
C GLY A 837 2.88 -18.06 -9.23
N HIS A 838 3.96 -17.76 -8.52
CA HIS A 838 3.94 -17.60 -7.06
C HIS A 838 3.02 -16.46 -6.64
N THR A 839 2.07 -16.77 -5.76
CA THR A 839 1.15 -15.76 -5.21
C THR A 839 1.84 -14.83 -4.23
N LYS A 840 2.86 -15.32 -3.53
CA LYS A 840 3.67 -14.59 -2.56
C LYS A 840 5.08 -14.38 -3.10
N LEU A 841 5.61 -13.16 -2.97
CA LEU A 841 7.00 -12.85 -3.31
C LEU A 841 7.89 -13.04 -2.07
N GLU A 842 8.98 -13.80 -2.21
CA GLU A 842 9.95 -14.05 -1.14
C GLU A 842 11.27 -13.35 -1.44
N PHE A 843 11.58 -12.34 -0.62
CA PHE A 843 12.78 -11.53 -0.73
C PHE A 843 13.80 -11.95 0.34
N TYR A 844 15.09 -12.01 -0.02
CA TYR A 844 16.18 -12.20 0.94
C TYR A 844 17.01 -10.93 1.15
N SER A 845 16.94 -9.97 0.22
CA SER A 845 17.65 -8.70 0.36
C SER A 845 16.85 -7.70 1.19
N GLU A 846 17.54 -6.67 1.67
CA GLU A 846 16.92 -5.44 2.15
C GLU A 846 16.21 -4.71 1.00
N LEU A 847 15.25 -3.86 1.36
CA LEU A 847 14.57 -2.97 0.42
C LEU A 847 15.44 -1.75 0.16
N TYR A 848 15.86 -1.56 -1.10
CA TYR A 848 16.60 -0.37 -1.53
C TYR A 848 15.65 0.68 -2.10
N VAL A 849 15.83 1.92 -1.64
CA VAL A 849 15.08 3.10 -2.12
C VAL A 849 16.07 4.09 -2.70
N GLY A 850 15.87 4.48 -3.95
CA GLY A 850 16.68 5.48 -4.65
C GLY A 850 17.96 4.95 -5.31
N ALA A 851 18.23 3.65 -5.32
CA ALA A 851 19.31 3.07 -6.13
C ALA A 851 19.00 1.64 -6.59
N SER A 852 19.90 1.12 -7.42
CA SER A 852 19.92 -0.27 -7.88
C SER A 852 21.36 -0.79 -7.82
N SER A 853 21.50 -2.11 -7.62
CA SER A 853 22.75 -2.85 -7.70
C SER A 853 23.39 -2.78 -9.11
N GLY A 854 24.03 -1.65 -9.44
CA GLY A 854 24.79 -1.43 -10.67
C GLY A 854 24.18 -0.49 -11.72
N ARG A 855 23.09 0.23 -11.41
CA ARG A 855 22.50 1.29 -12.27
C ARG A 855 22.59 2.68 -11.63
N ARG A 856 22.30 3.73 -12.41
CA ARG A 856 22.22 5.12 -11.92
C ARG A 856 21.04 5.24 -10.95
N GLY A 857 21.30 5.61 -9.70
CA GLY A 857 20.25 5.83 -8.69
C GLY A 857 19.37 7.04 -8.98
N PHE A 858 18.28 7.14 -8.24
CA PHE A 858 17.35 8.26 -8.31
C PHE A 858 18.00 9.54 -7.77
N LEU A 859 17.63 10.65 -8.39
CA LEU A 859 18.08 11.98 -8.05
C LEU A 859 16.84 12.86 -7.95
N GLY A 860 16.61 13.50 -6.79
CA GLY A 860 15.37 14.22 -6.53
C GLY A 860 14.82 13.94 -5.13
N CYS A 861 13.54 14.20 -4.93
CA CYS A 861 12.85 13.93 -3.67
C CYS A 861 11.87 12.77 -3.80
N MET A 862 11.73 12.00 -2.72
CA MET A 862 10.63 11.07 -2.52
C MET A 862 9.91 11.40 -1.21
N ARG A 863 8.60 11.20 -1.15
CA ARG A 863 7.82 11.33 0.08
C ARG A 863 6.66 10.34 0.17
N ALA A 864 6.15 10.17 1.38
CA ALA A 864 4.98 9.36 1.68
C ALA A 864 5.09 7.93 1.11
N LEU A 865 6.27 7.31 1.25
CA LEU A 865 6.47 5.92 0.83
C LEU A 865 5.68 4.99 1.74
N LYS A 866 4.77 4.23 1.14
CA LYS A 866 3.93 3.24 1.81
C LYS A 866 3.95 1.93 1.06
N ILE A 867 4.05 0.83 1.79
CA ILE A 867 3.98 -0.53 1.25
C ILE A 867 3.05 -1.34 2.15
N ASN A 868 2.00 -1.96 1.59
CA ASN A 868 1.00 -2.76 2.33
C ASN A 868 0.40 -2.01 3.53
N GLY A 869 0.03 -0.74 3.33
CA GLY A 869 -0.49 0.11 4.40
C GLY A 869 0.52 0.54 5.48
N VAL A 870 1.79 0.11 5.41
CA VAL A 870 2.86 0.52 6.34
C VAL A 870 3.65 1.69 5.77
N THR A 871 3.74 2.78 6.53
CA THR A 871 4.56 3.95 6.19
C THR A 871 6.03 3.70 6.55
N PHE A 872 6.93 3.93 5.58
CA PHE A 872 8.38 3.84 5.78
C PHE A 872 8.94 5.23 6.08
N ASP A 873 9.52 5.43 7.26
CA ASP A 873 10.06 6.73 7.69
C ASP A 873 11.34 7.07 6.90
N LEU A 874 11.18 7.87 5.85
CA LEU A 874 12.25 8.32 4.97
C LEU A 874 13.07 9.42 5.66
N GLU A 875 12.39 10.28 6.43
CA GLU A 875 13.01 11.43 7.08
C GLU A 875 14.01 10.99 8.16
N GLU A 876 13.59 10.09 9.06
CA GLU A 876 14.45 9.53 10.11
C GLU A 876 15.63 8.78 9.48
N ARG A 877 15.37 7.95 8.45
CA ARG A 877 16.44 7.19 7.77
C ARG A 877 17.42 8.10 7.04
N ALA A 878 16.96 9.20 6.47
CA ALA A 878 17.80 10.17 5.77
C ALA A 878 18.78 10.89 6.72
N GLN A 879 18.38 11.18 7.96
CA GLN A 879 19.25 11.87 8.94
C GLN A 879 20.59 11.15 9.19
N VAL A 880 20.60 9.82 9.05
CA VAL A 880 21.78 8.98 9.32
C VAL A 880 22.47 8.48 8.05
N THR A 881 21.99 8.84 6.85
CA THR A 881 22.46 8.28 5.57
C THR A 881 23.22 9.32 4.74
N PRO A 882 24.51 9.13 4.45
CA PRO A 882 25.27 10.07 3.62
C PRO A 882 24.69 10.21 2.19
N GLY A 883 24.61 11.45 1.68
CA GLY A 883 24.09 11.74 0.34
C GLY A 883 22.56 11.84 0.24
N VAL A 884 21.85 11.56 1.34
CA VAL A 884 20.41 11.75 1.45
C VAL A 884 20.11 12.75 2.57
N ASN A 885 19.27 13.75 2.31
CA ASN A 885 18.88 14.76 3.31
C ASN A 885 17.42 14.58 3.72
N PRO A 886 17.05 14.82 5.00
CA PRO A 886 15.66 14.80 5.45
C PRO A 886 14.85 15.95 4.82
N GLY A 887 13.59 15.68 4.51
CA GLY A 887 12.68 16.63 3.88
C GLY A 887 12.89 16.80 2.37
N CYS A 888 12.05 17.65 1.77
CA CYS A 888 12.17 18.11 0.39
C CYS A 888 11.88 19.61 0.34
N GLN A 889 12.78 20.38 0.95
CA GLN A 889 12.80 21.82 0.83
C GLN A 889 14.00 22.18 -0.02
N GLY A 890 13.75 22.91 -1.10
CA GLY A 890 14.85 23.57 -1.77
C GLY A 890 15.31 24.80 -0.97
N HIS A 891 16.31 25.46 -1.50
CA HIS A 891 17.11 26.43 -0.78
C HIS A 891 16.59 27.88 -0.89
N CYS A 892 15.50 28.18 -1.63
CA CYS A 892 15.04 29.58 -1.75
C CYS A 892 14.58 30.21 -0.43
N SER A 893 14.03 29.44 0.51
CA SER A 893 13.63 29.95 1.83
C SER A 893 14.83 30.44 2.67
N SER A 894 15.98 29.77 2.52
CA SER A 894 17.19 30.02 3.32
C SER A 894 18.23 30.88 2.57
N TYR A 895 18.31 30.72 1.25
CA TYR A 895 19.35 31.26 0.39
C TYR A 895 18.80 32.18 -0.70
N GLY A 896 17.47 32.35 -0.82
CA GLY A 896 16.87 33.27 -1.80
C GLY A 896 17.30 34.72 -1.61
N MET A 897 17.75 35.10 -0.42
CA MET A 897 18.39 36.39 -0.14
C MET A 897 19.66 36.66 -0.96
N HIS A 898 20.27 35.62 -1.55
CA HIS A 898 21.41 35.76 -2.45
C HIS A 898 21.00 36.19 -3.87
N CYS A 899 19.74 36.06 -4.27
CA CYS A 899 19.23 36.70 -5.48
C CYS A 899 19.13 38.21 -5.24
N ARG A 900 20.06 38.99 -5.79
CA ARG A 900 20.15 40.43 -5.58
C ARG A 900 19.38 41.20 -6.65
N ASN A 901 19.27 42.52 -6.47
CA ASN A 901 18.78 43.47 -7.48
C ASN A 901 17.39 43.15 -8.07
N GLY A 902 16.48 42.61 -7.25
CA GLY A 902 15.12 42.26 -7.68
C GLY A 902 15.00 40.95 -8.45
N GLY A 903 16.06 40.13 -8.51
CA GLY A 903 16.02 38.78 -9.07
C GLY A 903 15.11 37.85 -8.28
N LYS A 904 14.34 37.01 -8.97
CA LYS A 904 13.40 36.07 -8.34
C LYS A 904 14.08 34.73 -8.08
N CYS A 905 14.10 34.27 -6.83
CA CYS A 905 14.58 32.93 -6.52
C CYS A 905 13.61 31.86 -7.06
N VAL A 906 14.16 30.89 -7.78
CA VAL A 906 13.42 29.75 -8.35
C VAL A 906 13.99 28.47 -7.77
N GLU A 907 13.10 27.70 -7.14
CA GLU A 907 13.44 26.47 -6.45
C GLU A 907 13.74 25.31 -7.41
N GLN A 908 14.76 24.52 -7.10
CA GLN A 908 15.13 23.30 -7.84
C GLN A 908 15.30 22.12 -6.88
N TYR A 909 15.28 20.88 -7.38
CA TYR A 909 15.47 19.69 -6.52
C TYR A 909 16.87 19.61 -5.87
N ASN A 910 17.89 20.23 -6.47
CA ASN A 910 19.29 20.23 -6.01
C ASN A 910 19.79 21.60 -5.54
N GLY A 911 18.90 22.59 -5.36
CA GLY A 911 19.36 23.96 -5.18
C GLY A 911 18.30 25.01 -5.45
N TYR A 912 18.80 26.19 -5.79
CA TYR A 912 17.99 27.31 -6.27
C TYR A 912 18.73 28.03 -7.39
N THR A 913 17.98 28.76 -8.21
CA THR A 913 18.53 29.67 -9.23
C THR A 913 17.90 31.04 -9.09
N CYS A 914 18.57 32.09 -9.56
CA CYS A 914 18.02 33.44 -9.58
C CYS A 914 17.58 33.81 -11.00
N ASP A 915 16.29 34.04 -11.19
CA ASP A 915 15.74 34.57 -12.43
C ASP A 915 15.96 36.10 -12.48
N CYS A 916 16.90 36.50 -13.35
CA CYS A 916 17.29 37.90 -13.56
C CYS A 916 16.61 38.54 -14.78
N SER A 917 15.64 37.86 -15.40
CA SER A 917 15.08 38.24 -16.71
C SER A 917 14.42 39.63 -16.71
N LEU A 918 13.79 40.01 -15.59
CA LEU A 918 13.09 41.29 -15.41
C LEU A 918 13.93 42.36 -14.70
N THR A 919 15.25 42.20 -14.65
CA THR A 919 16.19 43.11 -13.97
C THR A 919 17.20 43.67 -14.96
N ALA A 920 17.86 44.80 -14.64
CA ALA A 920 18.98 45.32 -15.43
C ALA A 920 20.33 44.59 -15.21
N TYR A 921 20.30 43.39 -14.62
CA TYR A 921 21.48 42.63 -14.20
C TYR A 921 21.45 41.19 -14.76
N ASP A 922 22.61 40.57 -14.92
CA ASP A 922 22.83 39.16 -15.31
C ASP A 922 23.56 38.39 -14.17
N GLY A 923 23.95 37.15 -14.44
CA GLY A 923 24.73 36.31 -13.51
C GLY A 923 23.88 35.40 -12.61
N PRO A 924 24.50 34.41 -11.93
CA PRO A 924 23.80 33.41 -11.13
C PRO A 924 23.03 33.99 -9.93
N PHE A 925 23.39 35.21 -9.52
CA PHE A 925 22.81 35.92 -8.38
C PHE A 925 22.22 37.28 -8.74
N CYS A 926 22.06 37.57 -10.05
CA CYS A 926 21.60 38.85 -10.58
C CYS A 926 22.46 40.06 -10.13
N THR A 927 23.78 39.88 -10.11
CA THR A 927 24.77 40.88 -9.67
C THR A 927 25.61 41.45 -10.81
N ASP A 928 25.55 40.88 -12.00
CA ASP A 928 26.41 41.28 -13.12
C ASP A 928 25.76 42.45 -13.86
N ASP A 929 26.43 43.59 -13.92
CA ASP A 929 25.86 44.79 -14.54
C ASP A 929 25.72 44.62 -16.05
N VAL A 930 24.53 44.93 -16.57
CA VAL A 930 24.34 45.07 -18.02
C VAL A 930 24.61 46.52 -18.43
N GLY A 931 25.68 46.72 -19.19
CA GLY A 931 26.12 48.02 -19.69
C GLY A 931 26.41 48.03 -21.19
N GLY A 932 26.36 49.22 -21.77
CA GLY A 932 26.62 49.46 -23.18
C GLY A 932 27.34 50.79 -23.38
N TYR A 933 28.34 50.77 -24.26
CA TYR A 933 29.06 51.95 -24.71
C TYR A 933 28.36 52.55 -25.93
N PHE A 934 28.10 53.86 -25.86
CA PHE A 934 27.41 54.65 -26.88
C PHE A 934 28.43 55.53 -27.61
N GLU A 935 28.52 55.35 -28.94
CA GLU A 935 29.27 56.25 -29.80
C GLU A 935 28.46 57.50 -30.18
N THR A 936 29.12 58.50 -30.75
CA THR A 936 28.46 59.74 -31.23
C THR A 936 27.28 59.43 -32.14
N GLY A 937 26.10 59.93 -31.77
CA GLY A 937 24.86 59.72 -32.54
C GLY A 937 24.09 58.44 -32.23
N THR A 938 24.57 57.59 -31.32
CA THR A 938 23.91 56.33 -30.94
C THR A 938 22.63 56.58 -30.14
N LEU A 939 21.58 55.83 -30.47
CA LEU A 939 20.26 55.88 -29.86
C LEU A 939 19.77 54.46 -29.54
N VAL A 940 19.30 54.26 -28.31
CA VAL A 940 18.48 53.11 -27.93
C VAL A 940 17.08 53.61 -27.57
N ARG A 941 16.06 53.14 -28.29
CA ARG A 941 14.65 53.46 -28.08
C ARG A 941 13.92 52.21 -27.65
N TYR A 942 13.28 52.24 -26.49
CA TYR A 942 12.36 51.21 -26.03
C TYR A 942 10.92 51.72 -26.13
N ASP A 943 10.05 50.96 -26.79
CA ASP A 943 8.65 51.33 -26.99
C ASP A 943 7.73 50.48 -26.10
N PHE A 944 6.86 51.11 -25.30
CA PHE A 944 5.90 50.35 -24.49
C PHE A 944 4.80 49.69 -25.34
N LEU A 945 4.58 50.18 -26.56
CA LEU A 945 3.63 49.65 -27.56
C LEU A 945 4.25 49.83 -28.97
N PRO A 946 4.33 48.78 -29.81
CA PRO A 946 4.85 48.92 -31.18
C PRO A 946 3.98 49.86 -32.02
N GLU A 947 4.56 50.87 -32.67
CA GLU A 947 3.86 51.71 -33.65
C GLU A 947 3.75 50.96 -34.99
N GLY A 948 2.76 50.06 -35.10
CA GLY A 948 2.39 49.43 -36.37
C GLY A 948 1.74 48.06 -36.23
N GLY A 949 0.45 47.95 -36.55
CA GLY A 949 -0.20 46.70 -36.94
C GLY A 949 -1.13 46.05 -35.90
N THR A 950 -2.43 46.25 -36.07
CA THR A 950 -3.54 45.53 -35.40
C THR A 950 -3.66 44.04 -35.78
N LEU A 951 -2.60 43.40 -36.30
CA LEU A 951 -2.67 42.06 -36.92
C LEU A 951 -1.76 40.98 -36.28
N ALA A 952 -0.98 41.28 -35.24
CA ALA A 952 -0.10 40.30 -34.57
C ALA A 952 -0.56 39.87 -33.16
N LEU A 953 -1.84 40.07 -32.81
CA LEU A 953 -2.36 39.79 -31.46
C LEU A 953 -2.91 38.37 -31.25
N GLN A 954 -2.75 37.46 -32.21
CA GLN A 954 -3.32 36.10 -32.11
C GLN A 954 -2.32 34.98 -31.76
N GLU A 955 -1.00 35.20 -31.84
CA GLU A 955 -0.02 34.12 -31.60
C GLU A 955 0.85 34.27 -30.34
N VAL A 956 0.60 35.24 -29.46
CA VAL A 956 1.36 35.39 -28.20
C VAL A 956 0.46 35.23 -26.97
N LYS A 957 -0.18 34.06 -26.85
CA LYS A 957 -0.86 33.61 -25.63
C LYS A 957 -0.03 32.66 -24.77
N SER A 958 1.25 32.49 -25.09
CA SER A 958 2.12 31.44 -24.52
C SER A 958 3.37 31.98 -23.81
N ILE A 959 3.32 33.18 -23.24
CA ILE A 959 4.38 33.69 -22.36
C ILE A 959 3.73 34.26 -21.09
N SER A 960 3.43 33.37 -20.15
CA SER A 960 3.11 33.73 -18.77
C SER A 960 4.39 34.26 -18.11
N GLY A 961 4.53 35.59 -18.06
CA GLY A 961 5.66 36.23 -17.38
C GLY A 961 5.91 37.69 -17.76
N VAL A 962 5.46 38.12 -18.94
CA VAL A 962 5.61 39.52 -19.38
C VAL A 962 4.26 40.22 -19.28
N GLY A 963 4.00 40.91 -18.17
CA GLY A 963 2.93 41.89 -18.10
C GLY A 963 3.26 43.05 -19.03
N VAL A 964 2.85 42.98 -20.30
CA VAL A 964 2.93 44.12 -21.22
C VAL A 964 2.02 45.22 -20.67
N PRO A 965 2.52 46.36 -20.18
CA PRO A 965 1.66 47.36 -19.55
C PRO A 965 0.77 48.01 -20.61
N ARG A 966 -0.55 47.84 -20.48
CA ARG A 966 -1.55 48.69 -21.14
C ARG A 966 -1.33 50.13 -20.68
N GLN A 967 -1.28 51.10 -21.61
CA GLN A 967 -1.32 52.56 -21.40
C GLN A 967 -1.14 52.99 -19.93
N THR A 968 0.11 53.14 -19.49
CA THR A 968 0.41 53.43 -18.08
C THR A 968 0.43 54.93 -17.82
N ASN A 969 -0.58 55.41 -17.10
CA ASN A 969 -0.47 56.67 -16.37
C ASN A 969 0.25 56.40 -15.05
N LEU A 970 1.37 57.06 -14.80
CA LEU A 970 2.19 56.82 -13.61
C LEU A 970 1.98 57.93 -12.58
N THR A 971 1.53 57.57 -11.38
CA THR A 971 1.59 58.44 -10.20
C THR A 971 2.85 58.17 -9.36
N GLN A 972 3.54 57.07 -9.64
CA GLN A 972 4.81 56.68 -9.05
C GLN A 972 5.72 56.06 -10.11
N GLU A 973 7.00 56.44 -10.12
CA GLU A 973 8.03 55.81 -10.96
C GLU A 973 9.39 55.79 -10.27
N GLU A 974 10.18 54.77 -10.60
CA GLU A 974 11.57 54.59 -10.18
C GLU A 974 12.46 54.45 -11.41
N LEU A 975 13.37 55.40 -11.60
CA LEU A 975 14.39 55.40 -12.65
C LEU A 975 15.77 55.25 -12.01
N MET A 976 16.42 54.14 -12.33
CA MET A 976 17.80 53.88 -11.93
C MET A 976 18.68 53.71 -13.16
N PHE A 977 19.86 54.29 -13.14
CA PHE A 977 20.90 54.03 -14.14
C PHE A 977 22.26 54.49 -13.62
N SER A 978 23.32 54.04 -14.27
CA SER A 978 24.68 54.52 -14.03
C SER A 978 25.31 54.94 -15.35
N PHE A 979 26.12 55.99 -15.33
CA PHE A 979 26.73 56.55 -16.52
C PHE A 979 28.19 56.94 -16.27
N SER A 980 29.03 56.84 -17.31
CA SER A 980 30.38 57.41 -17.33
C SER A 980 30.56 58.14 -18.66
N THR A 981 30.93 59.42 -18.58
CA THR A 981 31.18 60.25 -19.76
C THR A 981 32.16 61.36 -19.45
N SER A 982 32.88 61.81 -20.47
CA SER A 982 33.70 63.03 -20.45
C SER A 982 33.09 64.13 -21.32
N SER A 983 31.86 63.93 -21.81
CA SER A 983 31.16 64.83 -22.73
C SER A 983 29.99 65.54 -22.04
N ALA A 984 29.95 66.87 -22.18
CA ALA A 984 28.83 67.70 -21.76
C ALA A 984 28.73 68.93 -22.68
N PRO A 985 27.53 69.46 -22.98
CA PRO A 985 26.20 69.04 -22.52
C PRO A 985 25.70 67.76 -23.20
N THR A 986 24.85 66.98 -22.54
CA THR A 986 24.27 65.75 -23.15
C THR A 986 22.99 65.26 -22.45
N ILE A 987 22.16 64.50 -23.16
CA ILE A 987 20.96 63.82 -22.62
C ILE A 987 21.33 62.38 -22.24
N LEU A 988 21.10 61.99 -20.99
CA LEU A 988 21.39 60.64 -20.50
C LEU A 988 20.19 59.70 -20.72
N VAL A 989 19.01 60.14 -20.23
CA VAL A 989 17.75 59.40 -20.34
C VAL A 989 16.64 60.41 -20.67
N TYR A 990 15.80 60.07 -21.63
CA TYR A 990 14.59 60.82 -21.97
C TYR A 990 13.39 59.88 -22.07
N ILE A 991 12.35 60.14 -21.29
CA ILE A 991 11.13 59.35 -21.27
C ILE A 991 10.03 60.22 -21.86
N SER A 992 9.49 59.82 -23.01
CA SER A 992 8.42 60.53 -23.71
C SER A 992 7.06 59.97 -23.33
N SER A 993 6.03 60.79 -23.50
CA SER A 993 4.66 60.35 -23.49
C SER A 993 3.95 60.63 -24.82
N ARG A 994 2.72 60.11 -24.96
CA ARG A 994 1.83 60.47 -26.07
C ARG A 994 1.16 61.83 -25.88
N THR A 995 1.28 62.41 -24.68
CA THR A 995 0.93 63.80 -24.38
C THR A 995 2.20 64.68 -24.47
N GLN A 996 2.16 65.91 -23.95
CA GLN A 996 3.35 66.76 -23.84
C GLN A 996 4.21 66.42 -22.60
N ASP A 997 3.78 65.44 -21.79
CA ASP A 997 4.50 65.08 -20.56
C ASP A 997 5.83 64.39 -20.88
N TYR A 998 6.90 64.71 -20.14
CA TYR A 998 8.20 64.04 -20.25
C TYR A 998 9.02 64.11 -18.94
N LEU A 999 9.95 63.16 -18.82
CA LEU A 999 11.05 63.18 -17.84
C LEU A 999 12.38 63.12 -18.58
N ALA A 1000 13.25 64.10 -18.35
CA ALA A 1000 14.58 64.15 -18.95
C ALA A 1000 15.67 64.30 -17.88
N VAL A 1001 16.75 63.54 -18.03
CA VAL A 1001 17.97 63.69 -17.21
C VAL A 1001 19.11 64.10 -18.12
N VAL A 1002 19.72 65.27 -17.83
CA VAL A 1002 20.73 65.89 -18.70
C VAL A 1002 21.95 66.36 -17.92
N LEU A 1003 23.10 66.42 -18.59
CA LEU A 1003 24.29 67.13 -18.13
C LEU A 1003 24.33 68.51 -18.78
N ARG A 1004 24.49 69.54 -17.95
CA ARG A 1004 24.63 70.93 -18.39
C ARG A 1004 26.01 71.20 -18.99
N HIS A 1005 26.22 72.36 -19.63
CA HIS A 1005 27.52 72.73 -20.23
C HIS A 1005 28.69 72.73 -19.23
N ASN A 1006 28.43 73.02 -17.96
CA ASN A 1006 29.39 72.95 -16.86
C ASN A 1006 29.54 71.52 -16.27
N GLY A 1007 28.84 70.53 -16.85
CA GLY A 1007 28.85 69.13 -16.45
C GLY A 1007 28.03 68.80 -15.20
N THR A 1008 27.20 69.72 -14.70
CA THR A 1008 26.31 69.44 -13.56
C THR A 1008 25.05 68.71 -14.02
N LEU A 1009 24.53 67.81 -13.19
CA LEU A 1009 23.32 67.02 -13.48
C LEU A 1009 22.07 67.87 -13.27
N GLN A 1010 21.15 67.84 -14.23
CA GLN A 1010 19.84 68.48 -14.14
C GLN A 1010 18.75 67.48 -14.50
N ILE A 1011 17.70 67.41 -13.68
CA ILE A 1011 16.51 66.59 -13.92
C ILE A 1011 15.36 67.53 -14.28
N ARG A 1012 14.58 67.19 -15.31
CA ARG A 1012 13.49 68.01 -15.81
C ARG A 1012 12.21 67.19 -15.87
N TYR A 1013 11.18 67.68 -15.20
CA TYR A 1013 9.82 67.12 -15.22
C TYR A 1013 8.86 68.10 -15.90
N SER A 1014 8.16 67.61 -16.92
CA SER A 1014 7.00 68.28 -17.51
C SER A 1014 5.83 67.32 -17.40
N LEU A 1015 4.89 67.57 -16.49
CA LEU A 1015 3.75 66.66 -16.23
C LEU A 1015 2.38 67.31 -16.50
N GLY A 1016 2.35 68.55 -17.00
CA GLY A 1016 1.15 69.38 -17.10
C GLY A 1016 1.03 70.43 -15.98
N GLY A 1017 0.29 71.51 -16.23
CA GLY A 1017 0.00 72.58 -15.27
C GLY A 1017 1.00 73.75 -15.18
N LEU A 1018 2.26 73.55 -15.56
CA LEU A 1018 3.30 74.60 -15.60
C LEU A 1018 3.59 75.07 -17.04
N THR A 1019 3.98 76.35 -17.21
CA THR A 1019 4.38 76.92 -18.51
C THR A 1019 5.80 76.53 -18.93
N GLU A 1020 6.66 76.22 -17.96
CA GLU A 1020 8.02 75.73 -18.14
C GLU A 1020 8.21 74.44 -17.32
N PRO A 1021 9.08 73.50 -17.75
CA PRO A 1021 9.33 72.26 -17.01
C PRO A 1021 9.94 72.55 -15.64
N TYR A 1022 9.52 71.79 -14.63
CA TYR A 1022 10.13 71.83 -13.30
C TYR A 1022 11.54 71.22 -13.37
N THR A 1023 12.55 72.03 -13.06
CA THR A 1023 13.96 71.61 -13.12
C THR A 1023 14.55 71.47 -11.72
N ILE A 1024 15.20 70.34 -11.46
CA ILE A 1024 16.02 70.09 -10.27
C ILE A 1024 17.48 70.19 -10.70
N ASP A 1025 18.15 71.27 -10.28
CA ASP A 1025 19.59 71.44 -10.45
C ASP A 1025 20.31 70.77 -9.27
N VAL A 1026 21.17 69.80 -9.59
CA VAL A 1026 21.92 69.06 -8.58
C VAL A 1026 23.30 69.71 -8.44
N ASP A 1027 23.52 70.43 -7.34
CA ASP A 1027 24.69 71.29 -7.13
C ASP A 1027 25.94 70.49 -6.66
N HIS A 1028 26.42 69.62 -7.54
CA HIS A 1028 27.66 68.86 -7.38
C HIS A 1028 28.68 69.24 -8.46
N ARG A 1029 29.95 68.84 -8.27
CA ARG A 1029 31.05 69.09 -9.22
C ARG A 1029 30.72 68.52 -10.62
N ASN A 1030 31.50 68.91 -11.63
CA ASN A 1030 31.40 68.37 -12.99
C ASN A 1030 31.38 66.82 -12.99
N MET A 1031 30.26 66.25 -13.44
CA MET A 1031 30.01 64.80 -13.54
C MET A 1031 30.38 64.21 -14.91
N ALA A 1032 30.74 65.06 -15.88
CA ALA A 1032 31.38 64.63 -17.13
C ALA A 1032 32.89 64.50 -16.95
N ASN A 1033 33.31 63.70 -15.94
CA ASN A 1033 34.70 63.54 -15.51
C ASN A 1033 35.31 62.18 -15.92
N GLY A 1034 34.57 61.36 -16.68
CA GLY A 1034 34.97 60.02 -17.10
C GLY A 1034 34.82 58.91 -16.05
N GLN A 1035 34.42 59.23 -14.81
CA GLN A 1035 34.16 58.24 -13.76
C GLN A 1035 32.70 57.73 -13.82
N PRO A 1036 32.43 56.50 -13.36
CA PRO A 1036 31.07 55.99 -13.27
C PRO A 1036 30.32 56.65 -12.12
N HIS A 1037 29.15 57.22 -12.44
CA HIS A 1037 28.20 57.81 -11.51
C HIS A 1037 26.89 57.04 -11.52
N SER A 1038 26.25 56.87 -10.36
CA SER A 1038 24.98 56.16 -10.18
C SER A 1038 23.87 57.13 -9.82
N VAL A 1039 22.74 57.06 -10.52
CA VAL A 1039 21.59 57.94 -10.35
C VAL A 1039 20.36 57.09 -10.05
N ASN A 1040 19.70 57.37 -8.92
CA ASN A 1040 18.40 56.81 -8.58
C ASN A 1040 17.39 57.95 -8.35
N ILE A 1041 16.33 57.98 -9.15
CA ILE A 1041 15.25 58.95 -9.08
C ILE A 1041 13.97 58.18 -8.78
N THR A 1042 13.33 58.47 -7.65
CA THR A 1042 12.01 57.94 -7.30
C THR A 1042 11.03 59.07 -7.13
N ARG A 1043 9.90 59.02 -7.83
CA ARG A 1043 8.79 59.95 -7.63
C ARG A 1043 7.59 59.20 -7.09
N ASN A 1044 6.97 59.73 -6.03
CA ASN A 1044 5.67 59.30 -5.53
C ASN A 1044 4.77 60.52 -5.39
N LEU A 1045 3.75 60.61 -6.26
CA LEU A 1045 2.87 61.77 -6.39
C LEU A 1045 3.67 63.06 -6.60
N ARG A 1046 3.75 63.94 -5.58
CA ARG A 1046 4.49 65.20 -5.64
C ARG A 1046 5.92 65.10 -5.11
N GLU A 1047 6.25 64.06 -4.35
CA GLU A 1047 7.57 63.90 -3.73
C GLU A 1047 8.52 63.22 -4.71
N ILE A 1048 9.68 63.85 -4.97
CA ILE A 1048 10.77 63.32 -5.78
C ILE A 1048 11.97 63.12 -4.87
N ARG A 1049 12.48 61.90 -4.76
CA ARG A 1049 13.71 61.57 -4.06
C ARG A 1049 14.79 61.24 -5.08
N LEU A 1050 15.92 61.93 -4.96
CA LEU A 1050 17.09 61.75 -5.79
C LEU A 1050 18.26 61.25 -4.93
N GLN A 1051 18.88 60.17 -5.35
CA GLN A 1051 20.16 59.71 -4.84
C GLN A 1051 21.19 59.73 -5.97
N LEU A 1052 22.30 60.42 -5.73
CA LEU A 1052 23.45 60.45 -6.63
C LEU A 1052 24.63 59.79 -5.92
N ASP A 1053 25.24 58.80 -6.55
CA ASP A 1053 26.34 58.00 -6.00
C ASP A 1053 26.04 57.51 -4.56
N HIS A 1054 26.98 57.71 -3.65
CA HIS A 1054 26.84 57.42 -2.22
C HIS A 1054 26.40 58.64 -1.39
N TYR A 1055 26.00 59.75 -2.05
CA TYR A 1055 25.50 60.92 -1.34
C TYR A 1055 24.12 60.65 -0.73
N SER A 1056 23.78 61.41 0.32
CA SER A 1056 22.49 61.31 0.99
C SER A 1056 21.34 61.64 0.04
N VAL A 1057 20.25 60.87 0.15
CA VAL A 1057 19.03 61.09 -0.63
C VAL A 1057 18.52 62.51 -0.41
N SER A 1058 18.32 63.25 -1.49
CA SER A 1058 17.77 64.60 -1.51
C SER A 1058 16.30 64.54 -1.94
N THR A 1059 15.42 65.19 -1.18
CA THR A 1059 13.98 65.21 -1.45
C THR A 1059 13.55 66.57 -1.99
N TYR A 1060 12.80 66.54 -3.08
CA TYR A 1060 12.22 67.70 -3.77
C TYR A 1060 10.71 67.50 -3.88
N THR A 1061 9.96 68.59 -4.04
CA THR A 1061 8.50 68.55 -4.16
C THR A 1061 8.06 69.29 -5.41
N LEU A 1062 7.24 68.63 -6.24
CA LEU A 1062 6.62 69.26 -7.40
C LEU A 1062 5.75 70.45 -6.97
N PRO A 1063 5.81 71.60 -7.66
CA PRO A 1063 4.98 72.77 -7.37
C PRO A 1063 3.49 72.43 -7.35
N GLU A 1064 2.68 73.12 -6.53
CA GLU A 1064 1.23 72.87 -6.45
C GLU A 1064 0.51 72.98 -7.79
N ALA A 1065 0.96 73.92 -8.63
CA ALA A 1065 0.46 74.14 -9.98
C ALA A 1065 0.85 73.05 -11.00
N SER A 1066 1.82 72.18 -10.67
CA SER A 1066 2.15 71.01 -11.50
C SER A 1066 1.15 69.89 -11.24
N ASP A 1067 0.79 69.19 -12.31
CA ASP A 1067 0.07 67.93 -12.24
C ASP A 1067 0.94 66.83 -11.59
N THR A 1068 0.29 65.76 -11.15
CA THR A 1068 0.92 64.65 -10.39
C THR A 1068 0.92 63.31 -11.13
N GLN A 1069 0.32 63.27 -12.32
CA GLN A 1069 0.18 62.06 -13.12
C GLN A 1069 1.03 62.22 -14.39
N PHE A 1070 1.92 61.26 -14.65
CA PHE A 1070 2.68 61.18 -15.90
C PHE A 1070 1.85 60.39 -16.90
N ASN A 1071 1.19 61.10 -17.83
CA ASN A 1071 0.12 60.52 -18.64
C ASN A 1071 0.63 59.83 -19.90
N LEU A 1072 0.15 58.61 -20.17
CA LEU A 1072 0.38 57.89 -21.44
C LEU A 1072 1.86 57.76 -21.86
N VAL A 1073 2.71 57.26 -20.96
CA VAL A 1073 4.13 57.02 -21.26
C VAL A 1073 4.29 56.19 -22.54
N LYS A 1074 5.13 56.68 -23.47
CA LYS A 1074 5.25 56.18 -24.85
C LYS A 1074 6.54 55.39 -25.06
N SER A 1075 7.68 56.03 -24.78
CA SER A 1075 8.99 55.47 -25.12
C SER A 1075 10.10 55.94 -24.17
N ILE A 1076 11.14 55.13 -24.02
CA ILE A 1076 12.38 55.48 -23.32
C ILE A 1076 13.50 55.62 -24.34
N PHE A 1077 14.22 56.72 -24.30
CA PHE A 1077 15.38 57.00 -25.14
C PHE A 1077 16.64 57.10 -24.29
N LEU A 1078 17.68 56.40 -24.71
CA LEU A 1078 19.03 56.46 -24.16
C LEU A 1078 19.98 56.89 -25.28
N GLY A 1079 20.92 57.78 -24.98
CA GLY A 1079 21.81 58.29 -26.02
C GLY A 1079 21.27 59.57 -26.67
N LYS A 1080 21.18 59.55 -27.99
CA LYS A 1080 20.55 60.59 -28.80
C LYS A 1080 19.03 60.42 -28.81
N VAL A 1081 18.28 61.50 -28.68
CA VAL A 1081 16.80 61.47 -28.71
C VAL A 1081 16.29 61.74 -30.12
N PHE A 1082 15.43 60.88 -30.64
CA PHE A 1082 14.71 61.10 -31.90
C PHE A 1082 13.25 60.68 -31.74
N GLU A 1083 12.36 61.66 -31.55
CA GLU A 1083 10.94 61.44 -31.36
C GLU A 1083 10.13 62.20 -32.43
N THR A 1084 8.98 61.65 -32.81
CA THR A 1084 8.04 62.26 -33.75
C THR A 1084 6.88 62.87 -32.97
N GLY A 1085 6.79 64.20 -32.89
CA GLY A 1085 5.76 64.91 -32.11
C GLY A 1085 6.23 66.25 -31.54
N GLN A 1086 5.50 66.79 -30.55
CA GLN A 1086 5.94 67.98 -29.79
C GLN A 1086 6.96 67.57 -28.73
N ILE A 1087 8.17 68.08 -28.87
CA ILE A 1087 9.30 67.89 -27.96
C ILE A 1087 9.72 69.28 -27.48
N ASP A 1088 10.25 69.40 -26.26
CA ASP A 1088 10.86 70.65 -25.79
C ASP A 1088 12.01 71.07 -26.75
N PRO A 1089 11.83 72.14 -27.55
CA PRO A 1089 12.84 72.56 -28.51
C PRO A 1089 14.12 73.03 -27.81
N ILE A 1090 14.01 73.57 -26.60
CA ILE A 1090 15.16 74.03 -25.80
C ILE A 1090 16.01 72.83 -25.37
N LEU A 1091 15.37 71.71 -25.00
CA LEU A 1091 16.06 70.50 -24.61
C LEU A 1091 16.84 69.90 -25.79
N ILE A 1092 16.22 69.82 -26.96
CA ILE A 1092 16.81 69.20 -28.15
C ILE A 1092 17.92 70.07 -28.74
N GLU A 1093 17.70 71.38 -28.87
CA GLU A 1093 18.71 72.29 -29.41
C GLU A 1093 19.96 72.37 -28.54
N ARG A 1094 19.81 72.34 -27.21
CA ARG A 1094 20.94 72.52 -26.27
C ARG A 1094 21.68 71.24 -25.88
N TYR A 1095 21.01 70.10 -25.81
CA TYR A 1095 21.58 68.88 -25.19
C TYR A 1095 21.65 67.67 -26.12
N ASN A 1096 20.98 67.67 -27.28
CA ASN A 1096 20.84 66.48 -28.13
C ASN A 1096 21.86 66.35 -29.28
N THR A 1097 22.77 67.31 -29.45
CA THR A 1097 23.78 67.31 -30.51
C THR A 1097 25.18 67.41 -29.90
N PRO A 1098 26.06 66.39 -30.03
CA PRO A 1098 25.94 65.18 -30.86
C PRO A 1098 25.15 64.00 -30.23
N GLY A 1099 24.61 64.16 -29.01
CA GLY A 1099 24.00 63.09 -28.21
C GLY A 1099 24.95 62.59 -27.11
N PHE A 1100 24.57 61.54 -26.38
CA PHE A 1100 25.44 60.97 -25.35
C PHE A 1100 26.54 60.08 -25.94
N VAL A 1101 27.75 60.29 -25.42
CA VAL A 1101 28.96 59.53 -25.76
C VAL A 1101 29.59 59.09 -24.46
N GLY A 1102 29.74 57.79 -24.27
CA GLY A 1102 30.17 57.22 -22.99
C GLY A 1102 29.46 55.91 -22.71
N CYS A 1103 29.50 55.46 -21.47
CA CYS A 1103 28.93 54.19 -21.06
C CYS A 1103 27.67 54.39 -20.20
N LEU A 1104 26.59 53.70 -20.53
CA LEU A 1104 25.40 53.56 -19.68
C LEU A 1104 25.29 52.13 -19.17
N SER A 1105 24.91 51.95 -17.91
CA SER A 1105 24.67 50.63 -17.31
C SER A 1105 23.53 50.69 -16.29
N ARG A 1106 23.00 49.52 -15.91
CA ARG A 1106 21.93 49.39 -14.90
C ARG A 1106 20.68 50.20 -15.21
N VAL A 1107 20.41 50.47 -16.49
CA VAL A 1107 19.27 51.30 -16.89
C VAL A 1107 17.99 50.53 -16.67
N GLN A 1108 17.19 50.98 -15.71
CA GLN A 1108 15.94 50.37 -15.32
C GLN A 1108 14.90 51.44 -14.98
N LEU A 1109 13.72 51.32 -15.60
CA LEU A 1109 12.53 52.10 -15.22
C LEU A 1109 11.49 51.11 -14.71
N ASN A 1110 11.16 51.18 -13.42
CA ASN A 1110 10.32 50.20 -12.74
C ASN A 1110 10.82 48.74 -13.00
N SER A 1111 10.05 47.92 -13.71
CA SER A 1111 10.42 46.54 -14.09
C SER A 1111 10.95 46.40 -15.53
N VAL A 1112 11.25 47.51 -16.21
CA VAL A 1112 11.72 47.53 -17.61
C VAL A 1112 13.19 47.89 -17.69
N ALA A 1113 14.00 47.00 -18.28
CA ALA A 1113 15.43 47.18 -18.49
C ALA A 1113 15.75 47.39 -20.00
N PRO A 1114 15.59 48.62 -20.54
CA PRO A 1114 15.66 48.88 -21.98
C PRO A 1114 17.04 48.56 -22.59
N LEU A 1115 18.11 48.82 -21.85
CA LEU A 1115 19.47 48.54 -22.31
C LEU A 1115 19.77 47.03 -22.37
N LYS A 1116 19.25 46.26 -21.41
CA LYS A 1116 19.36 44.79 -21.41
C LYS A 1116 18.59 44.19 -22.59
N ALA A 1117 17.38 44.67 -22.84
CA ALA A 1117 16.60 44.26 -23.99
C ALA A 1117 17.36 44.51 -25.32
N ALA A 1118 18.02 45.66 -25.45
CA ALA A 1118 18.82 45.97 -26.65
C ALA A 1118 20.03 45.05 -26.86
N LEU A 1119 20.67 44.60 -25.77
CA LEU A 1119 21.95 43.86 -25.82
C LEU A 1119 21.80 42.32 -25.73
N ARG A 1120 20.65 41.82 -25.27
CA ARG A 1120 20.44 40.39 -24.97
C ARG A 1120 19.25 39.76 -25.70
N SER A 1121 18.30 40.56 -26.20
CA SER A 1121 17.10 40.01 -26.84
C SER A 1121 17.27 39.84 -28.36
N GLY A 1122 16.71 38.76 -28.91
CA GLY A 1122 16.57 38.56 -30.37
C GLY A 1122 15.49 39.46 -30.99
N LEU A 1123 15.28 39.31 -32.31
CA LEU A 1123 14.46 40.13 -33.23
C LEU A 1123 13.00 40.50 -32.81
N ALA A 1124 12.50 40.07 -31.64
CA ALA A 1124 11.12 40.26 -31.18
C ALA A 1124 10.95 41.19 -29.95
N ALA A 1125 12.01 41.82 -29.43
CA ALA A 1125 11.88 42.77 -28.32
C ALA A 1125 11.43 44.17 -28.81
N PRO A 1126 10.63 44.92 -28.02
CA PRO A 1126 10.11 46.24 -28.41
C PRO A 1126 11.18 47.34 -28.24
N VAL A 1127 12.37 47.10 -28.79
CA VAL A 1127 13.55 47.96 -28.69
C VAL A 1127 14.15 48.16 -30.07
N SER A 1128 14.54 49.40 -30.39
CA SER A 1128 15.22 49.75 -31.63
C SER A 1128 16.52 50.48 -31.32
N THR A 1129 17.59 50.10 -32.02
CA THR A 1129 18.93 50.64 -31.84
C THR A 1129 19.42 51.26 -33.15
N HIS A 1130 19.85 52.52 -33.10
CA HIS A 1130 20.42 53.23 -34.25
C HIS A 1130 21.82 53.74 -33.87
N GLY A 1131 22.82 53.51 -34.73
CA GLY A 1131 24.24 53.78 -34.41
C GLY A 1131 24.97 52.56 -33.87
N ILE A 1132 26.11 52.76 -33.19
CA ILE A 1132 26.99 51.68 -32.71
C ILE A 1132 26.87 51.59 -31.19
N LEU A 1133 26.19 50.54 -30.72
CA LEU A 1133 26.08 50.17 -29.31
C LEU A 1133 26.92 48.92 -29.04
N VAL A 1134 27.93 49.04 -28.17
CA VAL A 1134 28.84 47.93 -27.85
C VAL A 1134 28.60 47.47 -26.41
N PRO A 1135 28.35 46.17 -26.13
CA PRO A 1135 28.29 45.67 -24.76
C PRO A 1135 29.56 46.04 -23.99
N SER A 1136 29.41 46.62 -22.80
CA SER A 1136 30.54 47.06 -21.97
C SER A 1136 30.21 46.92 -20.49
N ASN A 1137 31.22 46.63 -19.67
CA ASN A 1137 31.06 46.58 -18.21
C ASN A 1137 31.02 47.99 -17.57
N CYS A 1138 31.15 49.06 -18.36
CA CYS A 1138 31.08 50.45 -17.91
C CYS A 1138 31.94 50.80 -16.68
N GLY A 1139 33.05 50.09 -16.47
CA GLY A 1139 33.94 50.30 -15.32
C GLY A 1139 33.47 49.67 -14.00
N ALA A 1140 32.43 48.83 -14.02
CA ALA A 1140 32.00 48.07 -12.84
C ALA A 1140 33.05 47.01 -12.46
N SER A 1141 33.44 46.99 -11.18
CA SER A 1141 34.27 45.92 -10.62
C SER A 1141 33.37 44.75 -10.20
N PRO A 1142 33.62 43.51 -10.63
CA PRO A 1142 32.81 42.38 -10.19
C PRO A 1142 32.98 42.16 -8.69
N LEU A 1143 31.87 42.01 -7.96
CA LEU A 1143 31.90 41.50 -6.59
C LEU A 1143 32.31 40.03 -6.66
N THR A 1144 33.53 39.72 -6.22
CA THR A 1144 34.01 38.35 -6.04
C THR A 1144 33.38 37.77 -4.78
N ILE A 1145 32.14 37.30 -4.89
CA ILE A 1145 31.61 36.33 -3.93
C ILE A 1145 32.13 34.97 -4.40
N SER A 1146 32.86 34.25 -3.54
CA SER A 1146 33.32 32.91 -3.85
C SER A 1146 32.12 32.08 -4.32
N PRO A 1147 32.18 31.40 -5.47
CA PRO A 1147 31.14 30.46 -5.82
C PRO A 1147 31.14 29.41 -4.70
N MET A 1148 30.01 29.24 -4.01
CA MET A 1148 29.71 27.92 -3.50
C MET A 1148 29.76 27.02 -4.73
N ALA A 1149 30.61 25.99 -4.68
CA ALA A 1149 30.74 25.03 -5.75
C ALA A 1149 29.32 24.63 -6.15
N SER A 1150 28.88 25.05 -7.35
CA SER A 1150 27.90 24.25 -8.04
C SER A 1150 28.52 22.86 -8.04
N ALA A 1151 27.85 21.90 -7.39
CA ALA A 1151 28.19 20.52 -7.63
C ALA A 1151 28.10 20.38 -9.15
N SER A 1152 29.26 20.28 -9.79
CA SER A 1152 29.38 20.10 -11.22
C SER A 1152 28.40 19.01 -11.59
N ASP A 1153 27.47 19.30 -12.50
CA ASP A 1153 26.64 18.27 -13.10
C ASP A 1153 27.58 17.13 -13.50
N PRO A 1154 27.44 15.91 -12.92
CA PRO A 1154 28.31 14.80 -13.25
C PRO A 1154 28.23 14.41 -14.75
N TRP A 1155 27.29 15.00 -15.51
CA TRP A 1155 26.98 14.68 -16.89
C TRP A 1155 27.29 15.77 -17.91
N HIS A 1156 27.84 16.93 -17.51
CA HIS A 1156 28.34 17.93 -18.46
C HIS A 1156 29.87 17.93 -18.55
N VAL A 1157 30.39 16.98 -19.33
CA VAL A 1157 31.72 17.07 -19.94
C VAL A 1157 31.56 17.91 -21.20
N GLU A 1158 32.06 19.15 -21.18
CA GLU A 1158 32.11 20.01 -22.36
C GLU A 1158 32.83 19.30 -23.51
N ALA A 1159 32.21 19.38 -24.68
CA ALA A 1159 32.74 18.92 -25.94
C ALA A 1159 33.99 19.72 -26.34
N ALA A 1160 35.16 19.29 -25.87
CA ALA A 1160 36.44 19.61 -26.49
C ALA A 1160 37.18 18.28 -26.73
N GLY A 1161 37.39 17.98 -28.02
CA GLY A 1161 37.78 16.66 -28.49
C GLY A 1161 39.03 16.08 -27.83
N ALA A 1162 38.87 14.89 -27.25
CA ALA A 1162 39.95 13.94 -27.09
C ALA A 1162 39.42 12.56 -27.53
N VAL A 1163 39.96 12.08 -28.64
CA VAL A 1163 39.76 10.72 -29.15
C VAL A 1163 40.29 9.74 -28.10
N PHE A 1164 39.44 8.87 -27.57
CA PHE A 1164 39.89 7.73 -26.78
C PHE A 1164 40.49 6.67 -27.71
N PRO A 1165 41.78 6.27 -27.56
CA PRO A 1165 42.23 5.03 -28.13
C PRO A 1165 41.85 3.90 -27.16
N SER A 1166 40.93 3.06 -27.62
CA SER A 1166 40.68 1.75 -27.03
C SER A 1166 41.96 0.90 -27.08
N ASN A 1167 42.42 0.36 -25.94
CA ASN A 1167 42.79 -1.06 -25.84
C ASN A 1167 43.26 -1.51 -24.44
N LYS A 1168 42.65 -2.64 -24.03
CA LYS A 1168 43.17 -3.86 -23.38
C LYS A 1168 44.54 -3.85 -22.65
N ASP A 1169 44.48 -4.46 -21.45
CA ASP A 1169 45.47 -5.32 -20.80
C ASP A 1169 46.95 -4.90 -20.76
N LYS A 1170 47.45 -4.51 -19.57
CA LYS A 1170 48.59 -5.18 -18.89
C LYS A 1170 48.99 -4.51 -17.58
N ALA A 1171 49.50 -5.37 -16.70
CA ALA A 1171 50.04 -5.11 -15.37
C ALA A 1171 51.39 -4.34 -15.34
N SER A 1172 51.71 -3.91 -14.11
CA SER A 1172 52.98 -3.41 -13.55
C SER A 1172 53.30 -1.92 -13.63
N GLY A 1173 53.61 -1.34 -12.46
CA GLY A 1173 54.95 -0.82 -12.22
C GLY A 1173 55.10 0.67 -11.93
N ASP A 1174 55.01 1.01 -10.64
CA ASP A 1174 55.84 1.96 -9.89
C ASP A 1174 55.72 3.49 -10.12
N GLY A 1175 55.73 4.22 -8.99
CA GLY A 1175 55.70 5.69 -8.95
C GLY A 1175 54.93 6.28 -7.77
N VAL A 1176 55.21 5.86 -6.53
CA VAL A 1176 54.60 6.50 -5.34
C VAL A 1176 55.35 7.79 -4.97
N ASP A 1177 54.57 8.86 -4.87
CA ASP A 1177 54.99 10.21 -4.53
C ASP A 1177 55.60 10.29 -3.12
N ARG A 1178 56.86 10.76 -3.04
CA ARG A 1178 57.77 10.65 -1.88
C ARG A 1178 57.33 11.48 -0.66
N ASN A 1179 56.26 12.27 -0.79
CA ASN A 1179 55.75 13.16 0.26
C ASN A 1179 54.62 12.53 1.10
N ALA A 1180 53.91 11.52 0.59
CA ALA A 1180 52.82 10.86 1.32
C ALA A 1180 53.33 9.89 2.42
N ALA A 1181 54.46 9.22 2.17
CA ALA A 1181 55.05 8.27 3.12
C ALA A 1181 55.59 8.95 4.39
N ILE A 1182 56.08 10.20 4.27
CA ILE A 1182 56.62 10.96 5.41
C ILE A 1182 55.48 11.41 6.34
N ILE A 1183 54.36 11.85 5.77
CA ILE A 1183 53.18 12.29 6.54
C ILE A 1183 52.54 11.10 7.26
N GLY A 1184 52.42 9.94 6.59
CA GLY A 1184 51.94 8.71 7.22
C GLY A 1184 52.83 8.22 8.38
N GLY A 1185 54.15 8.34 8.23
CA GLY A 1185 55.11 7.97 9.28
C GLY A 1185 54.99 8.83 10.54
N ILE A 1186 54.79 10.14 10.39
CA ILE A 1186 54.64 11.06 11.53
C ILE A 1186 53.33 10.78 12.28
N ILE A 1187 52.22 10.55 11.55
CA ILE A 1187 50.92 10.23 12.15
C ILE A 1187 50.98 8.90 12.93
N SER A 1188 51.64 7.89 12.36
CA SER A 1188 51.83 6.60 13.03
C SER A 1188 52.65 6.72 14.32
N MET A 1189 53.71 7.55 14.33
CA MET A 1189 54.53 7.75 15.51
C MET A 1189 53.77 8.45 16.65
N VAL A 1190 52.93 9.43 16.32
CA VAL A 1190 52.09 10.14 17.31
C VAL A 1190 51.07 9.17 17.92
N ILE A 1191 50.38 8.37 17.10
CA ILE A 1191 49.41 7.37 17.59
C ILE A 1191 50.09 6.35 18.52
N PHE A 1192 51.29 5.90 18.16
CA PHE A 1192 52.03 4.94 18.99
C PHE A 1192 52.43 5.53 20.35
N THR A 1193 52.86 6.80 20.39
CA THR A 1193 53.18 7.48 21.65
C THR A 1193 51.97 7.65 22.57
N VAL A 1194 50.80 7.97 22.01
CA VAL A 1194 49.55 8.09 22.77
C VAL A 1194 49.12 6.73 23.34
N LEU A 1195 49.24 5.65 22.55
CA LEU A 1195 48.96 4.30 23.02
C LEU A 1195 49.92 3.86 24.13
N CYS A 1196 51.21 4.17 24.03
CA CYS A 1196 52.17 3.88 25.10
C CYS A 1196 51.85 4.62 26.41
N ILE A 1197 51.44 5.89 26.34
CA ILE A 1197 51.02 6.67 27.52
C ILE A 1197 49.74 6.07 28.13
N MET A 1198 48.76 5.71 27.31
CA MET A 1198 47.53 5.03 27.75
C MET A 1198 47.84 3.72 28.47
N VAL A 1199 48.72 2.88 27.93
CA VAL A 1199 49.14 1.63 28.58
C VAL A 1199 49.83 1.92 29.92
N PHE A 1200 50.68 2.96 30.01
CA PHE A 1200 51.33 3.35 31.26
C PHE A 1200 50.34 3.84 32.31
N VAL A 1201 49.35 4.65 31.92
CA VAL A 1201 48.28 5.16 32.80
C VAL A 1201 47.40 4.02 33.28
N ILE A 1202 47.01 3.10 32.39
CA ILE A 1202 46.24 1.90 32.73
C ILE A 1202 47.02 1.04 33.72
N ARG A 1203 48.32 0.80 33.48
CA ARG A 1203 49.18 0.01 34.37
C ARG A 1203 49.40 0.70 35.71
N HIS A 1204 49.42 2.03 35.75
CA HIS A 1204 49.51 2.82 36.98
C HIS A 1204 48.18 2.77 37.77
N MET A 1205 47.04 2.87 37.10
CA MET A 1205 45.71 2.77 37.72
C MET A 1205 45.46 1.38 38.32
N PHE A 1206 45.91 0.31 37.65
CA PHE A 1206 45.75 -1.06 38.15
C PHE A 1206 46.72 -1.46 39.26
N ARG A 1207 47.76 -0.67 39.55
CA ARG A 1207 48.75 -1.02 40.59
C ARG A 1207 48.39 -0.51 41.99
N HIS A 1208 47.34 0.29 42.16
CA HIS A 1208 47.05 1.00 43.43
C HIS A 1208 45.64 0.84 44.04
N LYS A 1209 44.83 -0.14 43.62
CA LYS A 1209 43.61 -0.47 44.37
C LYS A 1209 43.49 -1.97 44.63
N GLY A 1210 43.71 -2.34 45.88
CA GLY A 1210 43.37 -3.66 46.44
C GLY A 1210 42.00 -3.65 47.13
N SER A 1211 41.42 -4.87 47.21
CA SER A 1211 40.22 -5.31 47.95
C SER A 1211 38.88 -4.74 47.43
N TYR A 1212 37.89 -5.52 46.99
CA TYR A 1212 37.15 -6.55 47.75
C TYR A 1212 36.62 -7.72 46.89
N HIS A 1213 36.22 -8.77 47.59
CA HIS A 1213 35.87 -10.13 47.17
C HIS A 1213 34.44 -10.26 46.57
N THR A 1214 34.38 -10.95 45.41
CA THR A 1214 33.44 -11.99 44.92
C THR A 1214 31.92 -11.89 45.15
N ASN A 1215 31.17 -12.00 44.05
CA ASN A 1215 30.49 -13.24 43.65
C ASN A 1215 29.80 -13.03 42.29
N GLU A 1216 30.26 -13.69 41.24
CA GLU A 1216 29.38 -14.28 40.22
C GLU A 1216 30.17 -15.21 39.29
N ALA A 1217 29.50 -16.29 38.91
CA ALA A 1217 30.08 -17.55 38.47
C ALA A 1217 30.57 -17.50 37.02
N LYS A 1218 31.73 -18.15 36.78
CA LYS A 1218 32.18 -18.56 35.45
C LYS A 1218 31.43 -19.83 35.04
N GLY A 1219 30.75 -19.76 33.91
CA GLY A 1219 30.29 -20.96 33.20
C GLY A 1219 29.19 -20.66 32.18
N ALA A 1220 29.56 -20.29 30.95
CA ALA A 1220 28.72 -20.43 29.76
C ALA A 1220 29.52 -20.11 28.47
N GLU A 1221 30.63 -20.82 28.24
CA GLU A 1221 31.19 -20.95 26.88
C GLU A 1221 30.93 -22.38 26.38
N SER A 1222 29.65 -22.76 26.29
CA SER A 1222 29.17 -23.95 25.55
C SER A 1222 27.65 -24.08 25.69
N ALA A 1223 26.88 -23.27 24.96
CA ALA A 1223 25.45 -23.46 24.78
C ALA A 1223 25.03 -22.98 23.38
N ASP A 1224 24.44 -23.87 22.59
CA ASP A 1224 24.20 -23.67 21.15
C ASP A 1224 22.92 -22.87 20.80
N CYS A 1225 22.08 -22.47 21.76
CA CYS A 1225 20.91 -21.59 21.55
C CYS A 1225 20.43 -20.92 22.87
N ALA A 1226 19.81 -19.75 22.75
CA ALA A 1226 19.41 -18.87 23.86
C ALA A 1226 18.35 -19.46 24.82
N ASP A 1227 17.54 -20.43 24.38
CA ASP A 1227 16.48 -21.04 25.19
C ASP A 1227 16.99 -22.15 26.14
N ALA A 1228 18.22 -22.62 25.94
CA ALA A 1228 18.86 -23.61 26.83
C ALA A 1228 19.49 -22.98 28.08
N ALA A 1229 19.74 -21.66 28.08
CA ALA A 1229 20.34 -20.96 29.22
C ALA A 1229 19.36 -20.71 30.38
N ILE A 1230 18.05 -20.82 30.14
CA ILE A 1230 17.00 -20.45 31.10
C ILE A 1230 16.53 -21.64 31.96
N ILE A 1231 16.75 -22.88 31.52
CA ILE A 1231 16.28 -24.09 32.23
C ILE A 1231 17.26 -24.53 33.34
N VAL A 1232 18.46 -23.95 33.42
CA VAL A 1232 19.53 -24.38 34.35
C VAL A 1232 19.50 -23.65 35.72
N ASN A 1233 18.56 -22.72 35.95
CA ASN A 1233 18.59 -21.87 37.15
C ASN A 1233 17.48 -22.11 38.20
N ASP A 1234 16.80 -23.26 38.20
CA ASP A 1234 15.89 -23.62 39.30
C ASP A 1234 16.59 -24.51 40.36
N PRO A 1235 16.74 -24.08 41.64
CA PRO A 1235 17.52 -24.79 42.65
C PRO A 1235 16.80 -25.93 43.37
N ALA A 1236 15.60 -26.32 42.94
CA ALA A 1236 14.83 -27.36 43.60
C ALA A 1236 14.76 -28.64 42.75
N PHE A 1237 15.76 -29.52 42.88
CA PHE A 1237 15.67 -30.99 42.85
C PHE A 1237 17.05 -31.60 42.48
N THR A 1238 17.89 -31.83 43.48
CA THR A 1238 19.02 -32.77 43.38
C THR A 1238 18.90 -33.81 44.48
N GLU A 1239 18.67 -35.06 44.08
CA GLU A 1239 18.99 -36.35 44.73
C GLU A 1239 18.46 -37.39 43.72
N THR A 1240 19.14 -38.39 43.19
CA THR A 1240 20.31 -39.18 43.56
C THR A 1240 20.69 -40.07 42.35
N ILE A 1241 22.00 -40.29 42.14
CA ILE A 1241 22.67 -41.59 41.86
C ILE A 1241 22.01 -42.52 40.81
N ASP A 1242 22.65 -42.77 39.66
CA ASP A 1242 23.60 -43.89 39.52
C ASP A 1242 24.23 -43.94 38.12
N GLU A 1243 25.50 -44.38 38.11
CA GLU A 1243 26.32 -44.66 36.94
C GLU A 1243 25.79 -45.87 36.16
N SER A 1244 25.89 -45.88 34.83
CA SER A 1244 26.78 -46.82 34.12
C SER A 1244 26.54 -46.91 32.60
N LYS A 1245 27.68 -46.75 31.90
CA LYS A 1245 28.13 -47.49 30.69
C LYS A 1245 27.52 -47.18 29.31
N LYS A 1246 28.46 -46.65 28.49
CA LYS A 1246 28.89 -47.09 27.14
C LYS A 1246 28.03 -46.64 25.93
N GLU A 1247 28.54 -45.74 25.07
CA GLU A 1247 29.42 -46.03 23.89
C GLU A 1247 28.65 -46.80 22.78
N TRP A 1248 28.50 -46.43 21.48
CA TRP A 1248 29.06 -45.45 20.54
C TRP A 1248 28.14 -45.29 19.28
N PHE A 1249 28.39 -44.24 18.45
CA PHE A 1249 28.14 -44.03 16.99
C PHE A 1249 26.72 -44.33 16.41
N ILE A 1250 26.05 -43.44 15.68
CA ILE A 1250 26.44 -42.59 14.52
C ILE A 1250 25.88 -41.18 14.68
#